data_AF-U1RQW9-F1
#
_entry.id   AF-U1RQW9-F1
#
_cell.length_a   1.000
_cell.length_b   1.000
_cell.length_c   1.000
_cell.angle_alpha   90.00
_cell.angle_beta   90.00
_cell.angle_gamma   90.00
#
_symmetry.space_group_name_H-M   'P 1'
#
loop_
_entity.id
_entity.type
_entity.pdbx_description
1 polymer ?
#
loop_
_entity_poly.entity_id
_entity_poly.type
_entity_poly.pdbx_seq_one_letter_code
_entity_poly.pdbx_strand_id
1 'polypeptide(L)'
;MFAIPIPRVLGTPARAIGALVALVALVATLLTVLPMQARAANNPSIAVSGLSLVVSNANGVEEPDNTSVKVDDILKLKFTWDARNAKVKSGDSFQIQLPEQLRNRERLSEPMKVSHQGAEHTVGECAMDERTITCTFNSTLDTIVGQGFTGLRGNGSALVVASQASDSANVTIDANGKQTEVPVPGGTIAENVGHAYKPQWMSKWAADITSTSKKVDWEVTFGPDQVKEALENKGGSLVVDGKTRSTITFSDQLGPGQAYVPTKSDWKLKIGTAQGRDHIYGQVTDASGTDQDTSQGDFDLDVTVQGNTATITVTGPFAPQTNYHIYYSATPSTADGVVQAGVEYTNKASVVGSDLEHSYSVHYTKSFTINVEMKPGFGGLDITKLLTGSETAKVPAGTTFEVGINYTLPGGADVDTYPGWKAPGTVNQARTGGDTSMTVTVGEKAVYNGTFPVGTVLALKEDTTTASTTPAGVAWGSHTFAVGDQNTNSLTIEDQKSTAVTLRNSADPAAVEEGDFTVTKALAGDGDFSKSTFEFTYTCTDGSEGSLTVTGAATSEKSKKVKAGSTCTITEDSAKAGQNGYTLTAPAAQTVTIAKDQTAAVTMTNTYARDMGTFSVTKVVTGLESVDNEFAFSYTCDNNVKGTVKVKADGAAVSGPQLPVGTKCTIEEDAQSAAVKGYALEAPASQTVTISEKNQVVATTFTNTYTAKPSPSPSASESPTPSASPSASESATPSASPSPSTSESASPSPSASESPTPSESPTPGDTPDPSESSTPSPSESPSPDPSDSPDPSDPATPGDPSSPSDTPPAVPSDPATPEDPSGGPLASTGVRIGLPLAVAVLAVMGGALLVSRRRA
;
A
#
# COMPACT_ATOMS: atom_id res chain seq x y z
N MET A 1 -97.92 -28.93 -5.97
CA MET A 1 -97.79 -30.12 -6.84
C MET A 1 -96.48 -30.02 -7.59
N PHE A 2 -95.77 -31.15 -7.66
CA PHE A 2 -94.53 -31.49 -8.36
C PHE A 2 -94.03 -30.54 -9.47
N ALA A 3 -92.75 -30.17 -9.39
CA ALA A 3 -91.72 -30.62 -10.35
C ALA A 3 -90.35 -30.04 -9.98
N ILE A 4 -89.34 -30.92 -10.01
CA ILE A 4 -87.91 -30.65 -9.88
C ILE A 4 -87.41 -29.85 -11.10
N PRO A 5 -86.39 -28.99 -10.92
CA PRO A 5 -85.37 -28.86 -11.96
C PRO A 5 -83.92 -28.87 -11.43
N ILE A 6 -83.05 -29.44 -12.27
CA ILE A 6 -81.57 -29.40 -12.32
C ILE A 6 -81.16 -28.14 -13.14
N PRO A 7 -79.90 -27.64 -13.23
CA PRO A 7 -78.78 -27.46 -12.29
C PRO A 7 -78.26 -25.99 -12.26
N ARG A 8 -77.33 -25.65 -11.35
CA ARG A 8 -76.09 -24.89 -11.66
C ARG A 8 -75.14 -24.83 -10.46
N VAL A 9 -73.87 -25.12 -10.75
CA VAL A 9 -72.71 -25.07 -9.85
C VAL A 9 -72.18 -23.64 -9.74
N LEU A 10 -71.87 -23.16 -8.53
CA LEU A 10 -70.93 -22.07 -8.25
C LEU A 10 -70.55 -22.03 -6.75
N GLY A 11 -69.26 -21.86 -6.46
CA GLY A 11 -68.76 -21.19 -5.24
C GLY A 11 -68.31 -22.04 -4.04
N THR A 12 -66.99 -22.20 -3.91
CA THR A 12 -66.22 -22.70 -2.73
C THR A 12 -66.35 -21.82 -1.47
N PRO A 13 -65.90 -22.27 -0.29
CA PRO A 13 -64.59 -21.78 0.16
C PRO A 13 -63.68 -22.81 0.86
N ALA A 14 -62.38 -22.53 0.73
CA ALA A 14 -61.24 -23.23 1.30
C ALA A 14 -61.09 -23.08 2.82
N ARG A 15 -60.60 -24.13 3.49
CA ARG A 15 -59.75 -24.08 4.72
C ARG A 15 -59.42 -25.50 5.20
N ALA A 16 -58.34 -26.11 4.69
CA ALA A 16 -57.77 -27.33 5.29
C ALA A 16 -56.30 -27.61 4.89
N ILE A 17 -55.52 -26.63 4.45
CA ILE A 17 -54.10 -26.84 4.03
C ILE A 17 -53.12 -25.90 4.78
N GLY A 18 -53.58 -25.18 5.81
CA GLY A 18 -52.72 -24.28 6.59
C GLY A 18 -52.00 -24.91 7.79
N ALA A 19 -52.47 -26.07 8.27
CA ALA A 19 -52.00 -26.62 9.56
C ALA A 19 -50.80 -27.58 9.44
N LEU A 20 -50.56 -28.19 8.27
CA LEU A 20 -49.45 -29.14 8.08
C LEU A 20 -48.13 -28.44 7.69
N VAL A 21 -48.20 -27.30 6.99
CA VAL A 21 -47.01 -26.53 6.58
C VAL A 21 -46.44 -25.71 7.75
N ALA A 22 -47.29 -25.27 8.69
CA ALA A 22 -46.85 -24.57 9.89
C ALA A 22 -46.11 -25.48 10.88
N LEU A 23 -46.45 -26.78 10.96
CA LEU A 23 -45.77 -27.71 11.87
C LEU A 23 -44.39 -28.15 11.34
N VAL A 24 -44.23 -28.29 10.02
CA VAL A 24 -42.93 -28.57 9.39
C VAL A 24 -42.01 -27.35 9.43
N ALA A 25 -42.56 -26.13 9.31
CA ALA A 25 -41.78 -24.89 9.49
C ALA A 25 -41.33 -24.65 10.95
N LEU A 26 -42.09 -25.11 11.95
CA LEU A 26 -41.74 -24.95 13.37
C LEU A 26 -40.73 -26.00 13.85
N VAL A 27 -40.68 -27.19 13.23
CA VAL A 27 -39.62 -28.19 13.47
C VAL A 27 -38.35 -27.84 12.69
N ALA A 28 -38.46 -27.23 11.50
CA ALA A 28 -37.31 -26.74 10.74
C ALA A 28 -36.65 -25.49 11.36
N THR A 29 -37.38 -24.67 12.11
CA THR A 29 -36.81 -23.50 12.82
C THR A 29 -36.27 -23.82 14.22
N LEU A 30 -36.69 -24.92 14.85
CA LEU A 30 -36.07 -25.42 16.09
C LEU A 30 -34.80 -26.28 15.87
N LEU A 31 -34.53 -26.71 14.63
CA LEU A 31 -33.31 -27.47 14.26
C LEU A 31 -32.15 -26.60 13.73
N THR A 32 -32.32 -25.28 13.64
CA THR A 32 -31.27 -24.35 13.14
C THR A 32 -30.71 -23.41 14.22
N VAL A 33 -30.98 -23.68 15.49
CA VAL A 33 -30.32 -22.98 16.62
C VAL A 33 -29.70 -24.00 17.57
N LEU A 34 -29.04 -25.01 17.03
CA LEU A 34 -27.81 -25.47 17.67
C LEU A 34 -26.79 -24.35 17.44
N PRO A 35 -26.05 -23.88 18.45
CA PRO A 35 -24.90 -23.04 18.16
C PRO A 35 -24.01 -23.87 17.23
N MET A 36 -23.96 -23.50 15.95
CA MET A 36 -22.80 -23.80 15.13
C MET A 36 -21.67 -23.05 15.83
N GLN A 37 -21.05 -23.70 16.83
CA GLN A 37 -19.68 -23.42 17.14
C GLN A 37 -18.96 -23.59 15.80
N ALA A 38 -18.56 -22.47 15.19
CA ALA A 38 -17.63 -22.51 14.08
C ALA A 38 -16.47 -23.37 14.59
N ARG A 39 -16.38 -24.61 14.12
CA ARG A 39 -15.27 -25.48 14.47
C ARG A 39 -14.04 -24.78 13.93
N ALA A 40 -13.18 -24.34 14.83
CA ALA A 40 -11.87 -23.83 14.47
C ALA A 40 -11.22 -24.82 13.50
N ALA A 41 -10.78 -24.32 12.34
CA ALA A 41 -10.26 -25.18 11.31
C ALA A 41 -8.88 -25.67 11.76
N ASN A 42 -8.75 -26.98 11.97
CA ASN A 42 -7.48 -27.57 12.37
C ASN A 42 -6.43 -27.29 11.28
N ASN A 43 -5.37 -26.57 11.61
CA ASN A 43 -4.29 -26.22 10.69
C ASN A 43 -3.22 -27.33 10.74
N PRO A 44 -3.14 -28.21 9.74
CA PRO A 44 -2.24 -29.36 9.76
C PRO A 44 -0.76 -28.97 9.64
N SER A 45 -0.46 -27.70 9.31
CA SER A 45 0.90 -27.21 9.21
C SER A 45 1.52 -26.83 10.56
N ILE A 46 0.72 -26.82 11.63
CA ILE A 46 1.22 -26.64 13.00
C ILE A 46 1.76 -27.99 13.48
N ALA A 47 3.06 -28.04 13.76
CA ALA A 47 3.70 -29.26 14.24
C ALA A 47 3.52 -29.37 15.76
N VAL A 48 2.96 -30.50 16.23
CA VAL A 48 2.97 -30.86 17.65
C VAL A 48 3.95 -32.02 17.84
N SER A 49 4.88 -31.91 18.78
CA SER A 49 5.99 -32.85 18.92
C SER A 49 6.55 -32.87 20.35
N GLY A 50 7.56 -33.70 20.60
CA GLY A 50 8.18 -33.82 21.92
C GLY A 50 7.22 -34.35 22.99
N LEU A 51 6.29 -35.23 22.59
CA LEU A 51 5.34 -35.83 23.50
C LEU A 51 6.04 -36.79 24.47
N SER A 52 5.77 -36.65 25.77
CA SER A 52 6.30 -37.54 26.80
C SER A 52 5.33 -37.69 27.95
N LEU A 53 5.28 -38.89 28.55
CA LEU A 53 4.53 -39.18 29.77
C LEU A 53 5.48 -39.39 30.94
N VAL A 54 5.13 -38.83 32.08
CA VAL A 54 5.80 -39.07 33.37
C VAL A 54 4.73 -39.24 34.45
N VAL A 55 4.94 -40.13 35.42
CA VAL A 55 4.03 -40.24 36.56
C VAL A 55 4.02 -38.91 37.32
N SER A 56 2.85 -38.50 37.80
CA SER A 56 2.67 -37.22 38.48
C SER A 56 1.60 -37.35 39.54
N ASN A 57 1.72 -36.58 40.62
CA ASN A 57 0.60 -36.40 41.53
C ASN A 57 -0.47 -35.46 40.93
N ALA A 58 -1.59 -35.31 41.64
CA ALA A 58 -2.73 -34.49 41.23
C ALA A 58 -2.45 -32.99 41.06
N ASN A 59 -1.32 -32.50 41.59
CA ASN A 59 -0.91 -31.10 41.51
C ASN A 59 0.19 -30.85 40.46
N GLY A 60 0.57 -31.89 39.71
CA GLY A 60 1.57 -31.76 38.65
C GLY A 60 3.02 -31.89 39.12
N VAL A 61 3.29 -32.42 40.30
CA VAL A 61 4.67 -32.76 40.69
C VAL A 61 5.05 -34.06 40.00
N GLU A 62 6.11 -34.02 39.19
CA GLU A 62 6.62 -35.18 38.44
C GLU A 62 7.31 -36.18 39.39
N GLU A 63 7.04 -37.46 39.19
CA GLU A 63 7.64 -38.60 39.92
C GLU A 63 8.37 -39.52 38.93
N PRO A 64 9.50 -39.09 38.34
CA PRO A 64 10.15 -39.80 37.24
C PRO A 64 10.68 -41.19 37.61
N ASP A 65 11.00 -41.41 38.89
CA ASP A 65 11.48 -42.71 39.40
C ASP A 65 10.33 -43.72 39.58
N ASN A 66 9.08 -43.25 39.59
CA ASN A 66 7.90 -44.11 39.65
C ASN A 66 7.55 -44.62 38.25
N THR A 67 7.74 -45.92 38.05
CA THR A 67 7.49 -46.61 36.77
C THR A 67 6.29 -47.54 36.82
N SER A 68 5.59 -47.62 37.96
CA SER A 68 4.42 -48.51 38.11
C SER A 68 3.14 -47.75 37.79
N VAL A 69 2.73 -47.72 36.52
CA VAL A 69 1.47 -47.08 36.11
C VAL A 69 0.31 -48.08 36.20
N LYS A 70 -0.78 -47.66 36.83
CA LYS A 70 -2.05 -48.39 36.94
C LYS A 70 -3.20 -47.54 36.43
N VAL A 71 -4.33 -48.17 36.14
CA VAL A 71 -5.60 -47.46 35.93
C VAL A 71 -5.87 -46.54 37.13
N ASP A 72 -6.39 -45.35 36.86
CA ASP A 72 -6.60 -44.21 37.77
C ASP A 72 -5.33 -43.43 38.19
N ASP A 73 -4.13 -43.89 37.87
CA ASP A 73 -2.92 -43.11 38.12
C ASP A 73 -2.88 -41.84 37.25
N ILE A 74 -2.32 -40.78 37.82
CA ILE A 74 -2.14 -39.50 37.16
C ILE A 74 -0.77 -39.46 36.50
N LEU A 75 -0.74 -39.04 35.24
CA LEU A 75 0.46 -38.80 34.47
C LEU A 75 0.48 -37.35 34.00
N LYS A 76 1.66 -36.79 33.81
CA LYS A 76 1.85 -35.52 33.11
C LYS A 76 2.28 -35.80 31.68
N LEU A 77 1.44 -35.41 30.73
CA LEU A 77 1.78 -35.29 29.32
C LEU A 77 2.48 -33.96 29.09
N LYS A 78 3.65 -33.98 28.47
CA LYS A 78 4.39 -32.78 28.03
C LYS A 78 4.46 -32.76 26.52
N PHE A 79 4.42 -31.59 25.91
CA PHE A 79 4.53 -31.42 24.46
C PHE A 79 5.09 -30.05 24.09
N THR A 80 5.54 -29.95 22.85
CA THR A 80 5.93 -28.70 22.18
C THR A 80 5.09 -28.53 20.93
N TRP A 81 4.87 -27.28 20.53
CA TRP A 81 4.15 -26.96 19.31
C TRP A 81 4.87 -25.85 18.55
N ASP A 82 4.84 -25.90 17.22
CA ASP A 82 5.56 -24.99 16.34
C ASP A 82 4.71 -24.62 15.14
N ALA A 83 4.47 -23.33 14.98
CA ALA A 83 3.62 -22.77 13.94
C ALA A 83 4.38 -21.83 13.00
N ARG A 84 5.72 -21.82 13.03
CA ARG A 84 6.56 -20.91 12.23
C ARG A 84 6.30 -21.00 10.73
N ASN A 85 5.96 -22.19 10.25
CA ASN A 85 5.70 -22.46 8.84
C ASN A 85 4.20 -22.58 8.50
N ALA A 86 3.32 -22.33 9.47
CA ALA A 86 1.90 -22.66 9.35
C ALA A 86 1.01 -21.51 8.83
N LYS A 87 1.55 -20.30 8.67
CA LYS A 87 0.80 -19.08 8.27
C LYS A 87 -0.52 -18.92 9.04
N VAL A 88 -0.42 -19.03 10.36
CA VAL A 88 -1.56 -19.05 11.28
C VAL A 88 -2.35 -17.74 11.21
N LYS A 89 -3.67 -17.86 11.29
CA LYS A 89 -4.61 -16.75 11.45
C LYS A 89 -5.63 -17.03 12.56
N SER A 90 -6.37 -16.01 12.97
CA SER A 90 -7.51 -16.17 13.88
C SER A 90 -8.49 -17.25 13.41
N GLY A 91 -8.90 -18.11 14.33
CA GLY A 91 -9.76 -19.26 14.07
C GLY A 91 -9.04 -20.53 13.61
N ASP A 92 -7.75 -20.47 13.29
CA ASP A 92 -6.94 -21.67 13.13
C ASP A 92 -6.74 -22.35 14.49
N SER A 93 -6.58 -23.67 14.47
CA SER A 93 -6.31 -24.45 15.67
C SER A 93 -5.28 -25.55 15.44
N PHE A 94 -4.76 -26.11 16.53
CA PHE A 94 -4.11 -27.41 16.56
C PHE A 94 -4.74 -28.29 17.64
N GLN A 95 -4.66 -29.61 17.47
CA GLN A 95 -5.30 -30.56 18.36
C GLN A 95 -4.34 -31.65 18.85
N ILE A 96 -4.53 -32.11 20.09
CA ILE A 96 -3.95 -33.34 20.62
C ILE A 96 -5.10 -34.26 21.01
N GLN A 97 -5.17 -35.43 20.40
CA GLN A 97 -6.19 -36.43 20.66
C GLN A 97 -5.56 -37.63 21.40
N LEU A 98 -6.05 -37.86 22.62
CA LEU A 98 -5.63 -38.94 23.49
C LEU A 98 -6.33 -40.26 23.09
N PRO A 99 -5.63 -41.41 23.24
CA PRO A 99 -6.20 -42.73 22.98
C PRO A 99 -7.09 -43.19 24.14
N GLU A 100 -7.72 -44.37 24.03
CA GLU A 100 -8.67 -44.87 25.06
C GLU A 100 -8.03 -45.07 26.44
N GLN A 101 -6.73 -45.41 26.46
CA GLN A 101 -5.91 -45.63 27.65
C GLN A 101 -5.67 -44.36 28.46
N LEU A 102 -5.87 -43.17 27.89
CA LEU A 102 -5.65 -41.90 28.56
C LEU A 102 -6.90 -41.01 28.44
N ARG A 103 -7.14 -40.21 29.47
CA ARG A 103 -8.09 -39.11 29.40
C ARG A 103 -7.51 -37.90 30.11
N ASN A 104 -7.89 -36.70 29.70
CA ASN A 104 -7.59 -35.51 30.47
C ASN A 104 -8.21 -35.64 31.86
N ARG A 105 -7.45 -35.22 32.87
CA ARG A 105 -7.88 -35.31 34.28
C ARG A 105 -9.18 -34.59 34.54
N GLU A 106 -9.35 -33.44 33.91
CA GLU A 106 -10.55 -32.60 34.01
C GLU A 106 -10.80 -31.87 32.69
N ARG A 107 -11.97 -31.22 32.60
CA ARG A 107 -12.32 -30.35 31.47
C ARG A 107 -12.13 -28.90 31.89
N LEU A 108 -11.30 -28.16 31.15
CA LEU A 108 -11.02 -26.75 31.43
C LEU A 108 -10.68 -26.00 30.15
N SER A 109 -10.64 -24.68 30.25
CA SER A 109 -10.12 -23.79 29.23
C SER A 109 -8.96 -22.98 29.79
N GLU A 110 -7.84 -22.93 29.07
CA GLU A 110 -6.69 -22.10 29.44
C GLU A 110 -6.34 -21.11 28.32
N PRO A 111 -6.22 -19.81 28.61
CA PRO A 111 -5.83 -18.82 27.62
C PRO A 111 -4.37 -19.02 27.17
N MET A 112 -4.14 -18.97 25.87
CA MET A 112 -2.82 -18.82 25.29
C MET A 112 -2.40 -17.35 25.37
N LYS A 113 -1.32 -17.06 26.11
CA LYS A 113 -0.84 -15.69 26.33
C LYS A 113 0.56 -15.49 25.80
N VAL A 114 0.81 -14.31 25.25
CA VAL A 114 2.12 -13.85 24.82
C VAL A 114 2.41 -12.48 25.43
N SER A 115 3.66 -12.26 25.81
CA SER A 115 4.12 -10.94 26.23
C SER A 115 4.32 -10.05 25.00
N HIS A 116 3.63 -8.92 24.94
CA HIS A 116 3.72 -7.93 23.87
C HIS A 116 3.66 -6.52 24.47
N GLN A 117 4.55 -5.62 24.08
CA GLN A 117 4.63 -4.25 24.62
C GLN A 117 4.70 -4.17 26.17
N GLY A 118 5.29 -5.17 26.82
CA GLY A 118 5.41 -5.22 28.29
C GLY A 118 4.15 -5.64 29.04
N ALA A 119 3.11 -6.10 28.33
CA ALA A 119 1.89 -6.66 28.91
C ALA A 119 1.60 -8.06 28.37
N GLU A 120 0.77 -8.83 29.08
CA GLU A 120 0.31 -10.15 28.61
C GLU A 120 -0.96 -10.00 27.77
N HIS A 121 -0.92 -10.55 26.55
CA HIS A 121 -2.03 -10.52 25.60
C HIS A 121 -2.53 -11.93 25.30
N THR A 122 -3.85 -12.14 25.39
CA THR A 122 -4.48 -13.42 25.05
C THR A 122 -4.60 -13.56 23.53
N VAL A 123 -3.82 -14.47 22.95
CA VAL A 123 -3.76 -14.76 21.50
C VAL A 123 -4.56 -15.99 21.09
N GLY A 124 -5.16 -16.67 22.05
CA GLY A 124 -6.04 -17.80 21.81
C GLY A 124 -6.43 -18.50 23.10
N GLU A 125 -7.00 -19.68 22.97
CA GLU A 125 -7.49 -20.49 24.09
C GLU A 125 -7.34 -21.97 23.77
N CYS A 126 -6.90 -22.75 24.76
CA CYS A 126 -6.86 -24.20 24.70
C CYS A 126 -7.99 -24.78 25.54
N ALA A 127 -8.94 -25.43 24.87
CA ALA A 127 -10.00 -26.17 25.51
C ALA A 127 -9.59 -27.64 25.67
N MET A 128 -9.69 -28.14 26.90
CA MET A 128 -9.50 -29.55 27.25
C MET A 128 -10.85 -30.21 27.45
N ASP A 129 -11.19 -31.09 26.52
CA ASP A 129 -12.27 -32.06 26.67
C ASP A 129 -11.72 -33.37 27.25
N GLU A 130 -12.55 -34.39 27.40
CA GLU A 130 -12.14 -35.65 28.04
C GLU A 130 -10.96 -36.35 27.38
N ARG A 131 -10.87 -36.34 26.05
CA ARG A 131 -9.76 -36.98 25.31
C ARG A 131 -9.10 -36.06 24.29
N THR A 132 -9.41 -34.79 24.32
CA THR A 132 -9.02 -33.86 23.26
C THR A 132 -8.55 -32.56 23.88
N ILE A 133 -7.42 -32.04 23.42
CA ILE A 133 -6.93 -30.71 23.73
C ILE A 133 -6.95 -29.94 22.42
N THR A 134 -7.76 -28.89 22.31
CA THR A 134 -7.87 -28.07 21.11
C THR A 134 -7.47 -26.64 21.42
N CYS A 135 -6.37 -26.17 20.83
CA CYS A 135 -5.85 -24.82 21.00
C CYS A 135 -6.19 -23.97 19.77
N THR A 136 -7.01 -22.93 19.95
CA THR A 136 -7.53 -22.08 18.88
C THR A 136 -7.02 -20.65 19.03
N PHE A 137 -6.53 -20.06 17.94
CA PHE A 137 -6.04 -18.68 17.92
C PHE A 137 -7.16 -17.67 17.71
N ASN A 138 -6.99 -16.45 18.21
CA ASN A 138 -7.95 -15.35 18.08
C ASN A 138 -7.35 -14.15 17.31
N SER A 139 -8.13 -13.09 17.12
CA SER A 139 -7.73 -11.91 16.33
C SER A 139 -6.58 -11.10 16.93
N THR A 140 -6.29 -11.26 18.22
CA THR A 140 -5.12 -10.62 18.85
C THR A 140 -3.83 -11.15 18.24
N LEU A 141 -3.79 -12.45 17.88
CA LEU A 141 -2.64 -13.02 17.16
C LEU A 141 -2.42 -12.30 15.83
N ASP A 142 -3.48 -12.13 15.03
CA ASP A 142 -3.40 -11.47 13.72
C ASP A 142 -2.82 -10.06 13.84
N THR A 143 -3.16 -9.35 14.91
CA THR A 143 -2.65 -8.01 15.19
C THR A 143 -1.15 -8.04 15.47
N ILE A 144 -0.71 -8.94 16.35
CA ILE A 144 0.70 -9.07 16.75
C ILE A 144 1.56 -9.56 15.57
N VAL A 145 1.09 -10.55 14.81
CA VAL A 145 1.73 -11.00 13.57
C VAL A 145 1.77 -9.88 12.53
N GLY A 146 0.68 -9.12 12.40
CA GLY A 146 0.59 -7.96 11.52
C GLY A 146 1.55 -6.82 11.90
N GLN A 147 2.06 -6.81 13.14
CA GLN A 147 3.12 -5.92 13.63
C GLN A 147 4.52 -6.54 13.47
N GLY A 148 4.68 -7.57 12.64
CA GLY A 148 6.00 -8.13 12.31
C GLY A 148 6.57 -9.11 13.33
N PHE A 149 5.77 -9.58 14.29
CA PHE A 149 6.20 -10.64 15.21
C PHE A 149 6.12 -12.00 14.52
N THR A 150 7.23 -12.71 14.53
CA THR A 150 7.39 -14.03 13.92
C THR A 150 7.74 -15.06 15.00
N GLY A 151 8.05 -16.29 14.59
CA GLY A 151 8.55 -17.30 15.52
C GLY A 151 7.49 -18.00 16.38
N LEU A 152 6.19 -17.90 16.03
CA LEU A 152 5.08 -18.47 16.79
C LEU A 152 5.28 -19.96 17.09
N ARG A 153 5.47 -20.27 18.37
CA ARG A 153 5.69 -21.62 18.89
C ARG A 153 5.42 -21.66 20.39
N GLY A 154 5.57 -22.82 21.01
CA GLY A 154 5.51 -22.92 22.46
C GLY A 154 5.64 -24.34 23.00
N ASN A 155 5.28 -24.48 24.26
CA ASN A 155 5.24 -25.75 24.97
C ASN A 155 4.01 -25.81 25.86
N GLY A 156 3.58 -27.01 26.21
CA GLY A 156 2.48 -27.21 27.13
C GLY A 156 2.64 -28.49 27.93
N SER A 157 1.85 -28.58 29.00
CA SER A 157 1.71 -29.81 29.77
C SER A 157 0.27 -30.00 30.21
N ALA A 158 -0.19 -31.24 30.29
CA ALA A 158 -1.53 -31.63 30.71
C ALA A 158 -1.44 -32.80 31.70
N LEU A 159 -2.21 -32.75 32.79
CA LEU A 159 -2.45 -33.92 33.61
C LEU A 159 -3.49 -34.81 32.96
N VAL A 160 -3.12 -36.06 32.76
CA VAL A 160 -3.95 -37.12 32.20
C VAL A 160 -4.08 -38.26 33.21
N VAL A 161 -5.12 -39.05 33.08
CA VAL A 161 -5.41 -40.20 33.93
C VAL A 161 -5.38 -41.47 33.07
N ALA A 162 -4.66 -42.48 33.53
CA ALA A 162 -4.70 -43.81 32.95
C ALA A 162 -6.11 -44.39 33.09
N SER A 163 -6.78 -44.63 31.97
CA SER A 163 -8.22 -44.95 31.91
C SER A 163 -8.52 -46.40 31.53
N GLN A 164 -7.52 -47.12 31.01
CA GLN A 164 -7.66 -48.51 30.58
C GLN A 164 -6.31 -49.22 30.72
N ALA A 165 -6.31 -50.45 31.22
CA ALA A 165 -5.13 -51.28 31.27
C ALA A 165 -4.61 -51.64 29.87
N SER A 166 -3.30 -51.81 29.75
CA SER A 166 -2.61 -52.08 28.49
C SER A 166 -1.23 -52.68 28.72
N ASP A 167 -0.94 -53.80 28.05
CA ASP A 167 0.39 -54.43 28.06
C ASP A 167 1.36 -53.80 27.05
N SER A 168 0.90 -52.81 26.26
CA SER A 168 1.72 -52.10 25.28
C SER A 168 2.71 -51.14 25.95
N ALA A 169 3.98 -51.21 25.53
CA ALA A 169 5.04 -50.32 26.00
C ALA A 169 4.83 -48.84 25.62
N ASN A 170 4.07 -48.59 24.56
CA ASN A 170 3.76 -47.26 24.05
C ASN A 170 2.24 -47.09 23.94
N VAL A 171 1.77 -45.86 24.08
CA VAL A 171 0.45 -45.42 23.65
C VAL A 171 0.58 -44.55 22.40
N THR A 172 -0.39 -44.64 21.49
CA THR A 172 -0.39 -43.78 20.29
C THR A 172 -1.22 -42.54 20.56
N ILE A 173 -0.60 -41.36 20.51
CA ILE A 173 -1.26 -40.07 20.63
C ILE A 173 -1.32 -39.43 19.24
N ASP A 174 -2.50 -38.96 18.84
CA ASP A 174 -2.65 -38.19 17.61
C ASP A 174 -2.32 -36.72 17.89
N ALA A 175 -1.15 -36.31 17.42
CA ALA A 175 -0.60 -34.97 17.55
C ALA A 175 -0.85 -34.18 16.27
N ASN A 176 -2.01 -33.54 16.20
CA ASN A 176 -2.46 -32.71 15.10
C ASN A 176 -2.58 -33.43 13.74
N GLY A 177 -3.12 -34.65 13.74
CA GLY A 177 -3.24 -35.53 12.57
C GLY A 177 -2.06 -36.49 12.41
N LYS A 178 -1.00 -36.35 13.23
CA LYS A 178 0.18 -37.22 13.20
C LYS A 178 0.14 -38.20 14.38
N GLN A 179 -0.04 -39.48 14.06
CA GLN A 179 0.08 -40.58 15.03
C GLN A 179 1.52 -40.64 15.56
N THR A 180 1.68 -40.50 16.88
CA THR A 180 2.99 -40.48 17.57
C THR A 180 2.97 -41.51 18.69
N GLU A 181 3.92 -42.45 18.66
CA GLU A 181 4.12 -43.38 19.77
C GLU A 181 4.80 -42.67 20.95
N VAL A 182 4.20 -42.79 22.13
CA VAL A 182 4.68 -42.20 23.38
C VAL A 182 4.89 -43.32 24.40
N PRO A 183 6.11 -43.48 24.93
CA PRO A 183 6.39 -44.50 25.94
C PRO A 183 5.55 -44.32 27.20
N VAL A 184 4.99 -45.42 27.70
CA VAL A 184 4.37 -45.50 29.02
C VAL A 184 5.47 -45.72 30.05
N PRO A 185 5.53 -44.98 31.16
CA PRO A 185 6.46 -45.27 32.26
C PRO A 185 6.33 -46.74 32.72
N GLY A 186 7.44 -47.47 32.75
CA GLY A 186 7.46 -48.92 33.06
C GLY A 186 6.93 -49.85 31.96
N GLY A 187 6.47 -49.32 30.83
CA GLY A 187 6.09 -50.09 29.65
C GLY A 187 4.73 -50.80 29.72
N THR A 188 3.89 -50.49 30.70
CA THR A 188 2.53 -51.04 30.80
C THR A 188 1.65 -50.15 31.68
N ILE A 189 0.34 -50.22 31.46
CA ILE A 189 -0.69 -49.71 32.38
C ILE A 189 -1.38 -50.93 32.98
N ALA A 190 -1.11 -51.21 34.26
CA ALA A 190 -1.70 -52.36 34.95
C ALA A 190 -3.13 -52.07 35.44
N GLU A 191 -3.91 -53.12 35.69
CA GLU A 191 -5.22 -53.01 36.33
C GLU A 191 -5.10 -52.50 37.79
N ASN A 192 -6.04 -51.67 38.20
CA ASN A 192 -6.13 -51.21 39.58
C ASN A 192 -6.90 -52.22 40.44
N VAL A 193 -6.20 -53.24 40.95
CA VAL A 193 -6.78 -54.34 41.75
C VAL A 193 -6.98 -54.01 43.24
N GLY A 194 -6.84 -52.73 43.63
CA GLY A 194 -6.92 -52.29 45.03
C GLY A 194 -5.66 -52.60 45.86
N HIS A 195 -5.73 -52.32 47.16
CA HIS A 195 -4.60 -52.49 48.08
C HIS A 195 -4.71 -53.77 48.89
N ALA A 196 -3.62 -54.54 48.97
CA ALA A 196 -3.49 -55.62 49.94
C ALA A 196 -3.62 -55.07 51.38
N TYR A 197 -4.17 -55.88 52.28
CA TYR A 197 -4.32 -55.51 53.68
C TYR A 197 -2.95 -55.19 54.31
N LYS A 198 -2.87 -53.97 54.85
CA LYS A 198 -1.83 -53.56 55.80
C LYS A 198 -2.52 -52.92 57.00
N PRO A 199 -2.11 -53.24 58.24
CA PRO A 199 -2.64 -52.56 59.42
C PRO A 199 -2.48 -51.05 59.28
N GLN A 200 -3.59 -50.31 59.42
CA GLN A 200 -3.58 -48.85 59.30
C GLN A 200 -3.53 -48.21 60.68
N TRP A 201 -2.62 -47.26 60.85
CA TRP A 201 -2.71 -46.31 61.95
C TRP A 201 -3.79 -45.28 61.65
N MET A 202 -4.26 -44.58 62.69
CA MET A 202 -5.19 -43.47 62.51
C MET A 202 -4.55 -42.43 61.58
N SER A 203 -5.17 -42.21 60.43
CA SER A 203 -4.67 -41.31 59.40
C SER A 203 -5.80 -40.50 58.79
N LYS A 204 -5.41 -39.37 58.22
CA LYS A 204 -6.29 -38.42 57.57
C LYS A 204 -5.86 -38.28 56.12
N TRP A 205 -6.82 -38.31 55.20
CA TRP A 205 -6.57 -37.94 53.80
C TRP A 205 -7.81 -37.30 53.18
N ALA A 206 -7.64 -36.71 52.00
CA ALA A 206 -8.69 -36.19 51.14
C ALA A 206 -8.56 -36.76 49.73
N ALA A 207 -9.68 -36.90 49.04
CA ALA A 207 -9.67 -37.16 47.61
C ALA A 207 -9.09 -35.97 46.85
N ASP A 208 -8.46 -36.24 45.71
CA ASP A 208 -7.95 -35.18 44.83
C ASP A 208 -9.09 -34.28 44.34
N ILE A 209 -8.82 -32.97 44.26
CA ILE A 209 -9.79 -31.96 43.83
C ILE A 209 -9.43 -31.37 42.46
N THR A 210 -10.45 -31.00 41.69
CA THR A 210 -10.33 -30.40 40.34
C THR A 210 -10.92 -29.00 40.35
N SER A 211 -10.75 -28.24 39.27
CA SER A 211 -11.37 -26.91 39.10
C SER A 211 -12.89 -26.87 39.25
N THR A 212 -13.56 -28.02 39.16
CA THR A 212 -15.03 -28.12 39.24
C THR A 212 -15.53 -28.75 40.54
N SER A 213 -14.63 -29.12 41.45
CA SER A 213 -15.00 -29.77 42.71
C SER A 213 -15.82 -28.82 43.59
N LYS A 214 -17.05 -29.26 43.94
CA LYS A 214 -17.95 -28.55 44.88
C LYS A 214 -17.86 -29.07 46.31
N LYS A 215 -17.07 -30.12 46.51
CA LYS A 215 -16.83 -30.79 47.78
C LYS A 215 -15.35 -31.09 47.92
N VAL A 216 -14.86 -31.05 49.15
CA VAL A 216 -13.60 -31.64 49.59
C VAL A 216 -13.97 -32.90 50.36
N ASP A 217 -13.76 -34.05 49.74
CA ASP A 217 -14.11 -35.34 50.33
C ASP A 217 -12.98 -35.81 51.23
N TRP A 218 -13.31 -36.00 52.49
CA TRP A 218 -12.39 -36.28 53.58
C TRP A 218 -12.61 -37.71 54.07
N GLU A 219 -11.50 -38.38 54.41
CA GLU A 219 -11.53 -39.68 55.07
C GLU A 219 -10.72 -39.66 56.37
N VAL A 220 -11.19 -40.39 57.38
CA VAL A 220 -10.39 -40.88 58.51
C VAL A 220 -10.28 -42.40 58.39
N THR A 221 -9.06 -42.91 58.21
CA THR A 221 -8.77 -44.35 58.23
C THR A 221 -8.25 -44.75 59.60
N PHE A 222 -8.66 -45.90 60.14
CA PHE A 222 -8.08 -46.43 61.38
C PHE A 222 -8.17 -47.95 61.47
N GLY A 223 -7.17 -48.58 62.10
CA GLY A 223 -7.23 -49.94 62.59
C GLY A 223 -7.58 -49.94 64.09
N PRO A 224 -8.57 -50.72 64.54
CA PRO A 224 -9.03 -50.70 65.92
C PRO A 224 -7.98 -51.28 66.89
N ASP A 225 -7.08 -52.16 66.43
CA ASP A 225 -5.97 -52.66 67.26
C ASP A 225 -5.01 -51.53 67.65
N GLN A 226 -4.67 -50.66 66.70
CA GLN A 226 -3.78 -49.51 66.93
C GLN A 226 -4.47 -48.47 67.83
N VAL A 227 -5.76 -48.24 67.63
CA VAL A 227 -6.55 -47.34 68.49
C VAL A 227 -6.63 -47.89 69.92
N LYS A 228 -6.86 -49.20 70.07
CA LYS A 228 -6.86 -49.88 71.38
C LYS A 228 -5.55 -49.67 72.11
N GLU A 229 -4.42 -49.95 71.46
CA GLU A 229 -3.09 -49.78 72.05
C GLU A 229 -2.87 -48.33 72.52
N ALA A 230 -3.23 -47.34 71.68
CA ALA A 230 -3.06 -45.93 72.02
C ALA A 230 -3.96 -45.46 73.18
N LEU A 231 -5.18 -45.97 73.28
CA LEU A 231 -6.10 -45.66 74.39
C LEU A 231 -5.64 -46.32 75.69
N GLU A 232 -5.23 -47.58 75.65
CA GLU A 232 -4.74 -48.32 76.83
C GLU A 232 -3.47 -47.68 77.41
N ASN A 233 -2.57 -47.16 76.54
CA ASN A 233 -1.40 -46.40 76.94
C ASN A 233 -1.73 -45.09 77.72
N LYS A 234 -2.97 -44.61 77.63
CA LYS A 234 -3.47 -43.42 78.36
C LYS A 234 -4.48 -43.75 79.45
N GLY A 235 -4.63 -45.03 79.80
CA GLY A 235 -5.55 -45.50 80.85
C GLY A 235 -6.99 -45.66 80.40
N GLY A 236 -7.27 -45.61 79.09
CA GLY A 236 -8.55 -46.02 78.49
C GLY A 236 -8.66 -47.53 78.27
N SER A 237 -9.79 -48.00 77.73
CA SER A 237 -9.99 -49.41 77.36
C SER A 237 -10.84 -49.53 76.11
N LEU A 238 -10.48 -50.44 75.20
CA LEU A 238 -11.24 -50.76 74.00
C LEU A 238 -11.26 -52.27 73.75
N VAL A 239 -12.43 -52.86 73.50
CA VAL A 239 -12.54 -54.29 73.13
C VAL A 239 -12.61 -54.42 71.61
N VAL A 240 -11.70 -55.22 71.06
CA VAL A 240 -11.53 -55.45 69.61
C VAL A 240 -11.53 -56.97 69.36
N ASP A 241 -12.70 -57.59 69.45
CA ASP A 241 -12.91 -59.04 69.33
C ASP A 241 -13.91 -59.42 68.22
N GLY A 242 -14.41 -58.42 67.48
CA GLY A 242 -15.43 -58.57 66.44
C GLY A 242 -16.82 -58.94 66.96
N LYS A 243 -17.08 -58.85 68.27
CA LYS A 243 -18.34 -59.28 68.90
C LYS A 243 -18.88 -58.28 69.92
N THR A 244 -18.00 -57.73 70.75
CA THR A 244 -18.34 -56.79 71.81
C THR A 244 -18.45 -55.39 71.23
N ARG A 245 -19.62 -54.77 71.40
CA ARG A 245 -19.81 -53.36 71.03
C ARG A 245 -18.96 -52.47 71.93
N SER A 246 -18.00 -51.79 71.32
CA SER A 246 -17.17 -50.76 71.96
C SER A 246 -17.32 -49.45 71.22
N THR A 247 -16.94 -48.34 71.86
CA THR A 247 -17.07 -46.99 71.30
C THR A 247 -15.70 -46.35 71.12
N ILE A 248 -15.49 -45.73 69.95
CA ILE A 248 -14.34 -44.87 69.64
C ILE A 248 -14.87 -43.48 69.30
N THR A 249 -14.30 -42.45 69.92
CA THR A 249 -14.65 -41.05 69.64
C THR A 249 -13.49 -40.33 68.98
N PHE A 250 -13.75 -39.65 67.87
CA PHE A 250 -12.82 -38.82 67.13
C PHE A 250 -13.20 -37.34 67.25
N SER A 251 -12.20 -36.47 67.25
CA SER A 251 -12.36 -35.02 67.03
C SER A 251 -11.76 -34.67 65.67
N ASP A 252 -12.57 -34.12 64.78
CA ASP A 252 -12.17 -33.65 63.45
C ASP A 252 -12.26 -32.13 63.38
N GLN A 253 -11.23 -31.46 62.89
CA GLN A 253 -11.14 -30.01 62.83
C GLN A 253 -10.72 -29.54 61.45
N LEU A 254 -11.66 -28.92 60.73
CA LEU A 254 -11.38 -28.28 59.45
C LEU A 254 -10.48 -27.05 59.66
N GLY A 255 -9.63 -26.80 58.67
CA GLY A 255 -9.00 -25.51 58.44
C GLY A 255 -9.95 -24.50 57.77
N PRO A 256 -9.49 -23.26 57.55
CA PRO A 256 -10.29 -22.22 56.90
C PRO A 256 -10.64 -22.55 55.45
N GLY A 257 -11.62 -21.83 54.89
CA GLY A 257 -11.98 -21.90 53.47
C GLY A 257 -12.99 -23.01 53.11
N GLN A 258 -13.43 -23.80 54.09
CA GLN A 258 -14.39 -24.87 53.93
C GLN A 258 -15.29 -25.00 55.16
N ALA A 259 -16.46 -25.64 54.99
CA ALA A 259 -17.39 -25.93 56.07
C ALA A 259 -17.95 -27.35 55.91
N TYR A 260 -18.26 -28.02 57.02
CA TYR A 260 -18.87 -29.35 56.96
C TYR A 260 -20.21 -29.36 56.23
N VAL A 261 -20.46 -30.43 55.46
CA VAL A 261 -21.81 -30.72 54.98
C VAL A 261 -22.66 -31.22 56.16
N PRO A 262 -23.76 -30.55 56.52
CA PRO A 262 -24.55 -30.88 57.72
C PRO A 262 -25.42 -32.13 57.55
N THR A 263 -25.54 -32.66 56.33
CA THR A 263 -26.35 -33.82 56.00
C THR A 263 -25.78 -35.08 56.66
N LYS A 264 -26.45 -35.60 57.68
CA LYS A 264 -25.98 -36.77 58.45
C LYS A 264 -25.75 -38.03 57.60
N SER A 265 -26.54 -38.28 56.55
CA SER A 265 -26.33 -39.44 55.66
C SER A 265 -25.09 -39.35 54.75
N ASP A 266 -24.44 -38.19 54.66
CA ASP A 266 -23.17 -38.03 53.93
C ASP A 266 -21.98 -38.52 54.77
N TRP A 267 -22.16 -38.69 56.08
CA TRP A 267 -21.16 -39.24 57.00
C TRP A 267 -21.34 -40.76 57.08
N LYS A 268 -20.36 -41.51 56.60
CA LYS A 268 -20.48 -42.96 56.37
C LYS A 268 -19.36 -43.72 57.05
N LEU A 269 -19.70 -44.82 57.71
CA LEU A 269 -18.72 -45.80 58.16
C LEU A 269 -18.64 -46.93 57.15
N LYS A 270 -17.42 -47.21 56.67
CA LYS A 270 -17.14 -48.39 55.86
C LYS A 270 -16.12 -49.30 56.53
N ILE A 271 -16.27 -50.59 56.29
CA ILE A 271 -15.25 -51.58 56.63
C ILE A 271 -14.31 -51.72 55.43
N GLY A 272 -13.03 -51.50 55.69
CA GLY A 272 -11.91 -51.54 54.75
C GLY A 272 -11.38 -52.95 54.55
N THR A 273 -10.11 -53.06 54.17
CA THR A 273 -9.39 -54.34 54.05
C THR A 273 -9.16 -54.98 55.43
N ALA A 274 -8.99 -56.31 55.47
CA ALA A 274 -8.69 -57.06 56.69
C ALA A 274 -7.69 -58.19 56.40
N GLN A 275 -7.10 -58.78 57.44
CA GLN A 275 -6.24 -59.95 57.23
C GLN A 275 -7.01 -61.07 56.50
N GLY A 276 -6.49 -61.51 55.35
CA GLY A 276 -7.15 -62.49 54.49
C GLY A 276 -8.25 -61.92 53.58
N ARG A 277 -8.45 -60.60 53.58
CA ARG A 277 -9.40 -59.88 52.74
C ARG A 277 -8.79 -58.58 52.19
N ASP A 278 -8.22 -58.70 51.00
CA ASP A 278 -7.52 -57.62 50.29
C ASP A 278 -8.44 -56.71 49.45
N HIS A 279 -9.72 -56.59 49.83
CA HIS A 279 -10.67 -55.68 49.22
C HIS A 279 -11.49 -54.95 50.29
N ILE A 280 -12.01 -53.76 49.97
CA ILE A 280 -12.91 -52.99 50.85
C ILE A 280 -14.26 -53.72 50.94
N TYR A 281 -14.78 -53.92 52.16
CA TYR A 281 -16.04 -54.61 52.39
C TYR A 281 -17.23 -53.75 51.91
N GLY A 282 -17.26 -52.48 52.33
CA GLY A 282 -18.35 -51.56 51.99
C GLY A 282 -18.90 -50.81 53.20
N GLN A 283 -19.99 -50.07 52.97
CA GLN A 283 -20.67 -49.26 53.96
C GLN A 283 -21.52 -50.13 54.88
N VAL A 284 -21.43 -49.88 56.19
CA VAL A 284 -22.20 -50.61 57.22
C VAL A 284 -23.26 -49.73 57.89
N THR A 285 -22.95 -48.46 58.16
CA THR A 285 -23.87 -47.50 58.77
C THR A 285 -23.56 -46.07 58.30
N ASP A 286 -24.49 -45.14 58.52
CA ASP A 286 -24.31 -43.70 58.33
C ASP A 286 -24.83 -42.90 59.54
N ALA A 287 -24.47 -41.60 59.62
CA ALA A 287 -24.80 -40.82 60.81
C ALA A 287 -26.28 -40.43 60.93
N SER A 288 -27.14 -40.84 59.98
CA SER A 288 -28.60 -40.66 60.09
C SER A 288 -29.25 -41.67 61.04
N GLY A 289 -28.49 -42.68 61.50
CA GLY A 289 -28.98 -43.79 62.30
C GLY A 289 -29.54 -44.93 61.45
N THR A 290 -29.14 -45.01 60.18
CA THR A 290 -29.54 -46.09 59.27
C THR A 290 -28.40 -47.10 59.13
N ASP A 291 -28.69 -48.37 59.38
CA ASP A 291 -27.77 -49.47 59.08
C ASP A 291 -27.99 -49.97 57.66
N GLN A 292 -26.93 -49.92 56.84
CA GLN A 292 -26.98 -50.43 55.47
C GLN A 292 -26.59 -51.92 55.39
N ASP A 293 -25.75 -52.39 56.32
CA ASP A 293 -25.37 -53.79 56.43
C ASP A 293 -25.06 -54.19 57.88
N THR A 294 -25.85 -55.11 58.42
CA THR A 294 -25.72 -55.64 59.78
C THR A 294 -25.03 -57.00 59.85
N SER A 295 -24.61 -57.57 58.72
CA SER A 295 -23.97 -58.89 58.68
C SER A 295 -22.57 -58.93 59.30
N GLN A 296 -21.92 -57.76 59.42
CA GLN A 296 -20.66 -57.58 60.14
C GLN A 296 -20.86 -57.19 61.61
N GLY A 297 -22.11 -57.18 62.08
CA GLY A 297 -22.51 -56.71 63.39
C GLY A 297 -23.24 -55.36 63.34
N ASP A 298 -23.77 -54.97 64.49
CA ASP A 298 -24.50 -53.71 64.68
C ASP A 298 -23.47 -52.58 64.86
N PHE A 299 -23.48 -51.59 63.96
CA PHE A 299 -22.60 -50.41 63.99
C PHE A 299 -23.43 -49.13 64.01
N ASP A 300 -23.12 -48.22 64.91
CA ASP A 300 -23.69 -46.87 64.95
C ASP A 300 -22.62 -45.81 64.64
N LEU A 301 -23.02 -44.78 63.93
CA LEU A 301 -22.26 -43.55 63.72
C LEU A 301 -23.08 -42.37 64.22
N ASP A 302 -22.53 -41.57 65.15
CA ASP A 302 -23.10 -40.26 65.50
C ASP A 302 -22.09 -39.15 65.24
N VAL A 303 -22.60 -38.02 64.75
CA VAL A 303 -21.79 -36.85 64.43
C VAL A 303 -22.47 -35.60 64.96
N THR A 304 -21.71 -34.81 65.72
CA THR A 304 -22.09 -33.48 66.18
C THR A 304 -21.10 -32.45 65.67
N VAL A 305 -21.58 -31.45 64.91
CA VAL A 305 -20.76 -30.37 64.35
C VAL A 305 -20.94 -29.08 65.14
N GLN A 306 -19.84 -28.46 65.55
CA GLN A 306 -19.79 -27.16 66.23
C GLN A 306 -18.76 -26.26 65.56
N GLY A 307 -19.22 -25.32 64.73
CA GLY A 307 -18.35 -24.49 63.91
C GLY A 307 -17.49 -25.34 62.98
N ASN A 308 -16.17 -25.24 63.12
CA ASN A 308 -15.20 -26.00 62.32
C ASN A 308 -14.72 -27.31 62.98
N THR A 309 -15.35 -27.74 64.09
CA THR A 309 -15.02 -29.01 64.76
C THR A 309 -16.20 -29.97 64.70
N ALA A 310 -15.96 -31.22 64.36
CA ALA A 310 -16.93 -32.31 64.43
C ALA A 310 -16.47 -33.34 65.47
N THR A 311 -17.37 -33.76 66.33
CA THR A 311 -17.18 -34.92 67.21
C THR A 311 -17.87 -36.11 66.55
N ILE A 312 -17.09 -37.14 66.23
CA ILE A 312 -17.55 -38.33 65.52
C ILE A 312 -17.45 -39.52 66.48
N THR A 313 -18.56 -40.20 66.74
CA THR A 313 -18.62 -41.35 67.64
C THR A 313 -19.01 -42.59 66.86
N VAL A 314 -18.13 -43.60 66.87
CA VAL A 314 -18.37 -44.89 66.22
C VAL A 314 -18.54 -45.94 67.30
N THR A 315 -19.68 -46.65 67.30
CA THR A 315 -19.94 -47.75 68.23
C THR A 315 -20.19 -49.03 67.45
N GLY A 316 -19.50 -50.11 67.78
CA GLY A 316 -19.73 -51.38 67.11
C GLY A 316 -18.78 -52.50 67.54
N PRO A 317 -18.99 -53.72 67.03
CA PRO A 317 -18.14 -54.86 67.29
C PRO A 317 -16.89 -54.83 66.42
N PHE A 318 -15.91 -54.00 66.79
CA PHE A 318 -14.67 -53.86 66.01
C PHE A 318 -13.91 -55.19 65.91
N ALA A 319 -13.67 -55.65 64.68
CA ALA A 319 -12.91 -56.85 64.42
C ALA A 319 -11.41 -56.56 64.47
N PRO A 320 -10.60 -57.46 65.04
CA PRO A 320 -9.14 -57.33 64.98
C PRO A 320 -8.67 -57.40 63.53
N GLN A 321 -7.51 -56.82 63.27
CA GLN A 321 -6.80 -56.85 62.00
C GLN A 321 -7.67 -56.42 60.81
N THR A 322 -8.50 -55.40 61.04
CA THR A 322 -9.46 -54.87 60.07
C THR A 322 -9.35 -53.36 60.03
N ASN A 323 -9.28 -52.77 58.84
CA ASN A 323 -9.27 -51.32 58.68
C ASN A 323 -10.71 -50.80 58.57
N TYR A 324 -10.95 -49.60 59.11
CA TYR A 324 -12.23 -48.90 59.04
C TYR A 324 -12.02 -47.51 58.46
N HIS A 325 -13.05 -47.00 57.78
CA HIS A 325 -13.00 -45.72 57.06
C HIS A 325 -14.24 -44.89 57.40
N ILE A 326 -14.03 -43.66 57.83
CA ILE A 326 -15.09 -42.67 58.02
C ILE A 326 -15.00 -41.67 56.86
N TYR A 327 -16.03 -41.65 56.02
CA TYR A 327 -16.12 -40.72 54.88
C TYR A 327 -17.10 -39.61 55.18
N TYR A 328 -16.76 -38.39 54.78
CA TYR A 328 -17.64 -37.22 54.81
C TYR A 328 -17.11 -36.15 53.86
N SER A 329 -17.89 -35.10 53.64
CA SER A 329 -17.51 -33.99 52.76
C SER A 329 -17.54 -32.65 53.49
N ALA A 330 -16.66 -31.75 53.08
CA ALA A 330 -16.78 -30.32 53.34
C ALA A 330 -17.09 -29.58 52.03
N THR A 331 -17.74 -28.43 52.11
CA THR A 331 -17.98 -27.53 50.95
C THR A 331 -17.04 -26.32 51.04
N PRO A 332 -16.40 -25.92 49.92
CA PRO A 332 -15.67 -24.66 49.85
C PRO A 332 -16.55 -23.48 50.26
N SER A 333 -15.98 -22.52 50.98
CA SER A 333 -16.66 -21.30 51.43
C SER A 333 -16.66 -20.18 50.38
N THR A 334 -16.27 -20.47 49.15
CA THR A 334 -16.33 -19.57 48.00
C THR A 334 -17.79 -19.25 47.65
N ALA A 335 -18.03 -18.12 46.98
CA ALA A 335 -19.38 -17.64 46.68
C ALA A 335 -20.17 -18.60 45.76
N ASP A 336 -19.49 -19.32 44.87
CA ASP A 336 -20.05 -20.34 43.97
C ASP A 336 -19.99 -21.77 44.54
N GLY A 337 -19.38 -21.94 45.72
CA GLY A 337 -19.19 -23.23 46.38
C GLY A 337 -18.23 -24.17 45.65
N VAL A 338 -17.37 -23.65 44.77
CA VAL A 338 -16.36 -24.41 44.02
C VAL A 338 -14.97 -24.18 44.62
N VAL A 339 -14.10 -25.19 44.59
CA VAL A 339 -12.72 -25.03 45.07
C VAL A 339 -11.98 -23.94 44.30
N GLN A 340 -11.16 -23.17 44.99
CA GLN A 340 -10.37 -22.11 44.37
C GLN A 340 -8.93 -22.59 44.13
N ALA A 341 -8.41 -22.36 42.93
CA ALA A 341 -7.02 -22.67 42.62
C ALA A 341 -6.05 -21.91 43.54
N GLY A 342 -5.04 -22.61 44.05
CA GLY A 342 -4.05 -22.06 44.98
C GLY A 342 -4.53 -21.90 46.43
N VAL A 343 -5.77 -22.27 46.76
CA VAL A 343 -6.24 -22.34 48.15
C VAL A 343 -5.94 -23.72 48.72
N GLU A 344 -5.40 -23.72 49.94
CA GLU A 344 -5.07 -24.92 50.69
C GLU A 344 -6.20 -25.27 51.66
N TYR A 345 -6.74 -26.49 51.55
CA TYR A 345 -7.77 -27.02 52.42
C TYR A 345 -7.15 -28.05 53.37
N THR A 346 -7.11 -27.70 54.65
CA THR A 346 -6.51 -28.54 55.70
C THR A 346 -7.57 -29.17 56.58
N ASN A 347 -7.28 -30.36 57.11
CA ASN A 347 -8.12 -30.99 58.11
C ASN A 347 -7.27 -31.84 59.05
N LYS A 348 -7.63 -31.85 60.33
CA LYS A 348 -6.97 -32.61 61.40
C LYS A 348 -7.98 -33.50 62.12
N ALA A 349 -7.71 -34.79 62.20
CA ALA A 349 -8.46 -35.71 63.07
C ALA A 349 -7.60 -36.19 64.24
N SER A 350 -8.23 -36.47 65.37
CA SER A 350 -7.61 -37.11 66.54
C SER A 350 -8.55 -38.10 67.21
N VAL A 351 -8.01 -39.08 67.91
CA VAL A 351 -8.78 -40.01 68.75
C VAL A 351 -8.81 -39.47 70.18
N VAL A 352 -10.01 -39.18 70.68
CA VAL A 352 -10.23 -38.63 72.02
C VAL A 352 -9.76 -39.63 73.08
N GLY A 353 -8.93 -39.16 74.02
CA GLY A 353 -8.36 -40.01 75.08
C GLY A 353 -7.05 -40.73 74.69
N SER A 354 -6.46 -40.40 73.54
CA SER A 354 -5.16 -40.90 73.10
C SER A 354 -4.28 -39.76 72.56
N ASP A 355 -3.03 -40.08 72.16
CA ASP A 355 -2.14 -39.16 71.43
C ASP A 355 -2.24 -39.33 69.89
N LEU A 356 -3.18 -40.14 69.39
CA LEU A 356 -3.33 -40.34 67.95
C LEU A 356 -3.96 -39.10 67.31
N GLU A 357 -3.22 -38.47 66.41
CA GLU A 357 -3.69 -37.40 65.55
C GLU A 357 -3.01 -37.43 64.19
N HIS A 358 -3.71 -36.96 63.17
CA HIS A 358 -3.15 -36.79 61.83
C HIS A 358 -3.81 -35.60 61.13
N SER A 359 -3.00 -34.83 60.43
CA SER A 359 -3.45 -33.73 59.59
C SER A 359 -3.18 -34.02 58.13
N TYR A 360 -4.05 -33.53 57.25
CA TYR A 360 -3.83 -33.62 55.81
C TYR A 360 -4.22 -32.30 55.14
N SER A 361 -3.61 -32.07 53.98
CA SER A 361 -3.82 -30.89 53.18
C SER A 361 -4.06 -31.28 51.72
N VAL A 362 -5.05 -30.66 51.10
CA VAL A 362 -5.31 -30.79 49.67
C VAL A 362 -5.50 -29.41 49.07
N HIS A 363 -5.00 -29.22 47.86
CA HIS A 363 -5.15 -27.98 47.10
C HIS A 363 -5.32 -28.32 45.61
N TYR A 364 -5.72 -27.32 44.84
CA TYR A 364 -5.83 -27.42 43.39
C TYR A 364 -4.83 -26.49 42.71
N THR A 365 -3.94 -27.07 41.90
CA THR A 365 -3.20 -26.35 40.85
C THR A 365 -3.79 -26.71 39.49
N LYS A 366 -3.70 -25.79 38.53
CA LYS A 366 -4.21 -26.05 37.18
C LYS A 366 -3.53 -27.29 36.59
N SER A 367 -4.34 -28.20 36.05
CA SER A 367 -3.86 -29.42 35.39
C SER A 367 -3.27 -29.17 34.01
N PHE A 368 -3.29 -27.93 33.52
CA PHE A 368 -2.81 -27.60 32.18
C PHE A 368 -2.06 -26.30 32.14
N THR A 369 -1.01 -26.31 31.34
CA THR A 369 -0.21 -25.14 31.01
C THR A 369 0.00 -25.09 29.51
N ILE A 370 -0.05 -23.89 28.95
CA ILE A 370 0.30 -23.61 27.57
C ILE A 370 1.07 -22.30 27.54
N ASN A 371 2.25 -22.33 26.95
CA ASN A 371 3.12 -21.18 26.77
C ASN A 371 3.17 -20.82 25.29
N VAL A 372 3.18 -19.53 24.98
CA VAL A 372 3.38 -18.99 23.62
C VAL A 372 4.65 -18.15 23.61
N GLU A 373 5.49 -18.41 22.63
CA GLU A 373 6.68 -17.62 22.33
C GLU A 373 6.53 -16.99 20.95
N MET A 374 6.79 -15.69 20.88
CA MET A 374 6.97 -14.92 19.64
C MET A 374 8.03 -13.85 19.86
N LYS A 375 8.70 -13.44 18.79
CA LYS A 375 9.65 -12.32 18.81
C LYS A 375 9.44 -11.45 17.57
N PRO A 376 9.78 -10.16 17.61
CA PRO A 376 9.84 -9.39 16.39
C PRO A 376 10.83 -10.02 15.41
N GLY A 377 10.38 -10.26 14.18
CA GLY A 377 11.26 -10.63 13.08
C GLY A 377 11.96 -9.38 12.55
N PHE A 378 13.15 -9.56 11.96
CA PHE A 378 13.92 -8.44 11.39
C PHE A 378 14.57 -8.83 10.08
N GLY A 379 14.60 -7.88 9.15
CA GLY A 379 15.30 -8.01 7.87
C GLY A 379 15.95 -6.71 7.43
N GLY A 380 16.44 -6.68 6.21
CA GLY A 380 17.11 -5.52 5.63
C GLY A 380 17.04 -5.50 4.11
N LEU A 381 17.88 -4.67 3.52
CA LEU A 381 18.01 -4.52 2.08
C LEU A 381 19.48 -4.34 1.68
N ASP A 382 19.75 -4.64 0.42
CA ASP A 382 20.99 -4.27 -0.24
C ASP A 382 20.70 -3.68 -1.61
N ILE A 383 21.48 -2.66 -2.00
CA ILE A 383 21.30 -1.93 -3.26
C ILE A 383 22.55 -2.11 -4.10
N THR A 384 22.37 -2.63 -5.32
CA THR A 384 23.41 -2.65 -6.35
C THR A 384 23.20 -1.48 -7.30
N LYS A 385 24.19 -0.60 -7.41
CA LYS A 385 24.13 0.57 -8.29
C LYS A 385 24.72 0.26 -9.66
N LEU A 386 23.94 0.45 -10.71
CA LEU A 386 24.35 0.26 -12.10
C LEU A 386 24.23 1.57 -12.89
N LEU A 387 24.95 1.64 -14.00
CA LEU A 387 24.88 2.72 -14.97
C LEU A 387 24.50 2.20 -16.36
N THR A 388 23.76 3.04 -17.08
CA THR A 388 23.41 2.91 -18.50
C THR A 388 23.69 4.23 -19.21
N GLY A 389 23.42 4.32 -20.52
CA GLY A 389 23.61 5.55 -21.27
C GLY A 389 24.93 5.60 -22.05
N SER A 390 25.01 6.53 -22.99
CA SER A 390 26.12 6.60 -23.94
C SER A 390 27.41 7.18 -23.36
N GLU A 391 27.34 7.88 -22.22
CA GLU A 391 28.47 8.56 -21.60
C GLU A 391 29.03 7.84 -20.36
N THR A 392 28.62 6.60 -20.12
CA THR A 392 29.08 5.79 -18.97
C THR A 392 30.59 5.67 -18.87
N ALA A 393 31.30 5.58 -20.00
CA ALA A 393 32.76 5.51 -20.02
C ALA A 393 33.47 6.76 -19.46
N LYS A 394 32.77 7.90 -19.37
CA LYS A 394 33.29 9.14 -18.77
C LYS A 394 33.10 9.17 -17.24
N VAL A 395 32.29 8.28 -16.68
CA VAL A 395 32.01 8.25 -15.24
C VAL A 395 33.15 7.52 -14.50
N PRO A 396 33.81 8.17 -13.52
CA PRO A 396 34.86 7.54 -12.74
C PRO A 396 34.36 6.32 -11.96
N ALA A 397 35.18 5.28 -11.89
CA ALA A 397 34.95 4.16 -10.98
C ALA A 397 34.89 4.68 -9.53
N GLY A 398 34.01 4.10 -8.72
CA GLY A 398 33.80 4.55 -7.34
C GLY A 398 32.91 5.79 -7.19
N THR A 399 32.26 6.28 -8.26
CA THR A 399 31.24 7.34 -8.14
C THR A 399 30.11 6.85 -7.22
N THR A 400 29.72 7.69 -6.27
CA THR A 400 28.73 7.35 -5.24
C THR A 400 27.48 8.22 -5.35
N PHE A 401 26.35 7.69 -4.91
CA PHE A 401 25.05 8.38 -4.83
C PHE A 401 24.43 8.17 -3.44
N GLU A 402 23.65 9.13 -2.94
CA GLU A 402 22.81 8.93 -1.77
C GLU A 402 21.43 8.42 -2.17
N VAL A 403 21.00 7.35 -1.51
CA VAL A 403 19.64 6.81 -1.61
C VAL A 403 18.91 7.09 -0.32
N GLY A 404 17.89 7.93 -0.38
CA GLY A 404 16.92 8.14 0.69
C GLY A 404 15.98 6.94 0.82
N ILE A 405 15.71 6.56 2.06
CA ILE A 405 14.84 5.46 2.45
C ILE A 405 13.81 6.03 3.43
N ASN A 406 12.58 6.17 2.98
CA ASN A 406 11.44 6.41 3.86
C ASN A 406 10.87 5.05 4.26
N TYR A 407 10.65 4.81 5.56
CA TYR A 407 10.14 3.54 6.06
C TYR A 407 8.87 3.74 6.89
N THR A 408 7.92 2.82 6.73
CA THR A 408 6.68 2.77 7.51
C THR A 408 6.57 1.41 8.19
N LEU A 409 6.41 1.43 9.52
CA LEU A 409 6.29 0.25 10.37
C LEU A 409 4.97 -0.51 10.10
N PRO A 410 4.98 -1.84 10.27
CA PRO A 410 3.84 -2.69 9.94
C PRO A 410 2.71 -2.58 10.97
N GLY A 411 1.48 -2.89 10.55
CA GLY A 411 0.36 -3.14 11.48
C GLY A 411 -0.02 -2.00 12.43
N GLY A 412 0.29 -0.75 12.05
CA GLY A 412 0.07 0.41 12.91
C GLY A 412 1.01 0.48 14.13
N ALA A 413 2.09 -0.30 14.12
CA ALA A 413 3.11 -0.25 15.16
C ALA A 413 3.84 1.10 15.17
N ASP A 414 4.28 1.48 16.36
CA ASP A 414 5.25 2.55 16.56
C ASP A 414 6.63 1.97 16.91
N VAL A 415 7.64 2.83 17.04
CA VAL A 415 9.00 2.38 17.41
C VAL A 415 9.08 1.72 18.80
N ASP A 416 8.17 2.05 19.72
CA ASP A 416 8.17 1.52 21.10
C ASP A 416 7.59 0.10 21.16
N THR A 417 6.91 -0.32 20.08
CA THR A 417 6.42 -1.69 19.87
C THR A 417 7.56 -2.72 19.80
N TYR A 418 8.80 -2.29 19.53
CA TYR A 418 9.96 -3.16 19.33
C TYR A 418 11.04 -2.94 20.41
N PRO A 419 10.95 -3.59 21.58
CA PRO A 419 11.92 -3.43 22.65
C PRO A 419 13.36 -3.74 22.19
N GLY A 420 14.28 -2.80 22.46
CA GLY A 420 15.70 -2.94 22.12
C GLY A 420 16.05 -2.67 20.66
N TRP A 421 15.07 -2.44 19.78
CA TRP A 421 15.34 -1.98 18.42
C TRP A 421 15.60 -0.48 18.38
N LYS A 422 16.64 -0.06 17.67
CA LYS A 422 16.96 1.35 17.44
C LYS A 422 16.50 1.71 16.03
N ALA A 423 15.42 2.48 15.94
CA ALA A 423 14.90 2.99 14.68
C ALA A 423 15.99 3.75 13.91
N PRO A 424 16.25 3.41 12.63
CA PRO A 424 17.28 4.09 11.84
C PRO A 424 16.88 5.51 11.43
N GLY A 425 17.86 6.42 11.37
CA GLY A 425 17.63 7.79 10.89
C GLY A 425 16.71 8.64 11.79
N THR A 426 15.88 9.46 11.17
CA THR A 426 14.97 10.39 11.84
C THR A 426 13.56 9.82 11.89
N VAL A 427 13.06 9.54 13.10
CA VAL A 427 11.70 9.03 13.33
C VAL A 427 10.67 10.14 13.08
N ASN A 428 9.57 9.81 12.40
CA ASN A 428 8.49 10.75 12.14
C ASN A 428 7.71 11.11 13.43
N GLN A 429 6.89 12.17 13.38
CA GLN A 429 6.16 12.64 14.57
C GLN A 429 5.17 11.61 15.13
N ALA A 430 4.57 10.78 14.26
CA ALA A 430 3.66 9.71 14.65
C ALA A 430 4.38 8.49 15.27
N ARG A 431 5.71 8.44 15.19
CA ARG A 431 6.56 7.31 15.60
C ARG A 431 6.29 5.99 14.85
N THR A 432 5.54 6.03 13.75
CA THR A 432 5.17 4.86 12.94
C THR A 432 6.14 4.60 11.79
N GLY A 433 7.26 5.32 11.73
CA GLY A 433 8.18 5.28 10.59
C GLY A 433 9.24 6.35 10.68
N GLY A 434 9.98 6.57 9.60
CA GLY A 434 11.01 7.59 9.55
C GLY A 434 11.74 7.65 8.22
N ASP A 435 12.79 8.46 8.22
CA ASP A 435 13.64 8.72 7.05
C ASP A 435 15.10 8.44 7.40
N THR A 436 15.77 7.69 6.53
CA THR A 436 17.20 7.38 6.62
C THR A 436 17.80 7.42 5.22
N SER A 437 19.11 7.31 5.08
CA SER A 437 19.77 7.19 3.78
C SER A 437 20.92 6.21 3.84
N MET A 438 21.38 5.81 2.65
CA MET A 438 22.63 5.09 2.50
C MET A 438 23.35 5.53 1.24
N THR A 439 24.68 5.55 1.32
CA THR A 439 25.54 5.75 0.16
C THR A 439 25.65 4.45 -0.63
N VAL A 440 25.53 4.55 -1.95
CA VAL A 440 25.74 3.43 -2.88
C VAL A 440 26.83 3.77 -3.89
N THR A 441 27.70 2.80 -4.18
CA THR A 441 28.83 2.95 -5.11
C THR A 441 28.51 2.24 -6.42
N VAL A 442 28.74 2.91 -7.56
CA VAL A 442 28.56 2.31 -8.89
C VAL A 442 29.36 1.02 -9.03
N GLY A 443 28.70 -0.05 -9.47
CA GLY A 443 29.29 -1.36 -9.72
C GLY A 443 29.40 -2.24 -8.47
N GLU A 444 29.05 -1.72 -7.28
CA GLU A 444 29.15 -2.44 -6.02
C GLU A 444 27.76 -2.71 -5.41
N LYS A 445 27.70 -3.76 -4.58
CA LYS A 445 26.56 -4.07 -3.73
C LYS A 445 26.77 -3.40 -2.38
N ALA A 446 25.90 -2.45 -2.03
CA ALA A 446 25.89 -1.81 -0.73
C ALA A 446 24.83 -2.45 0.17
N VAL A 447 25.22 -2.96 1.34
CA VAL A 447 24.29 -3.51 2.34
C VAL A 447 23.92 -2.42 3.32
N TYR A 448 22.63 -2.22 3.58
CA TYR A 448 22.19 -1.24 4.57
C TYR A 448 22.64 -1.63 5.98
N ASN A 449 23.28 -0.69 6.70
CA ASN A 449 23.77 -0.92 8.05
C ASN A 449 22.68 -0.68 9.10
N GLY A 450 21.74 -1.62 9.18
CA GLY A 450 20.61 -1.60 10.09
C GLY A 450 19.58 -2.66 9.71
N THR A 451 18.56 -2.80 10.54
CA THR A 451 17.46 -3.74 10.32
C THR A 451 16.13 -3.06 10.58
N PHE A 452 15.08 -3.61 9.96
CA PHE A 452 13.71 -3.16 10.12
C PHE A 452 12.83 -4.34 10.56
N PRO A 453 11.77 -4.10 11.35
CA PRO A 453 10.78 -5.12 11.66
C PRO A 453 10.16 -5.71 10.38
N VAL A 454 9.87 -7.01 10.40
CA VAL A 454 9.20 -7.69 9.29
C VAL A 454 7.88 -7.03 8.94
N GLY A 455 7.59 -6.87 7.65
CA GLY A 455 6.40 -6.16 7.17
C GLY A 455 6.59 -4.64 7.04
N THR A 456 7.71 -4.07 7.52
CA THR A 456 8.04 -2.66 7.26
C THR A 456 8.09 -2.41 5.76
N VAL A 457 7.41 -1.37 5.29
CA VAL A 457 7.45 -0.94 3.88
C VAL A 457 8.49 0.14 3.73
N LEU A 458 9.44 -0.07 2.82
CA LEU A 458 10.43 0.92 2.43
C LEU A 458 10.01 1.56 1.11
N ALA A 459 10.16 2.88 1.01
CA ALA A 459 10.08 3.66 -0.21
C ALA A 459 11.44 4.30 -0.48
N LEU A 460 12.04 3.95 -1.60
CA LEU A 460 13.36 4.36 -2.01
C LEU A 460 13.27 5.58 -2.92
N LYS A 461 14.19 6.51 -2.72
CA LYS A 461 14.34 7.71 -3.55
C LYS A 461 15.82 7.99 -3.74
N GLU A 462 16.24 8.19 -4.97
CA GLU A 462 17.57 8.71 -5.25
C GLU A 462 17.46 10.21 -5.54
N ASP A 463 18.48 10.96 -5.13
CA ASP A 463 18.72 12.31 -5.60
C ASP A 463 20.03 12.32 -6.38
N THR A 464 19.97 12.40 -7.72
CA THR A 464 21.16 12.35 -8.58
C THR A 464 22.07 13.57 -8.42
N THR A 465 21.61 14.64 -7.75
CA THR A 465 22.46 15.79 -7.42
C THR A 465 23.47 15.47 -6.32
N THR A 466 23.25 14.37 -5.58
CA THR A 466 24.16 13.86 -4.54
C THR A 466 25.32 13.04 -5.11
N ALA A 467 25.41 12.87 -6.43
CA ALA A 467 26.53 12.22 -7.08
C ALA A 467 27.85 12.84 -6.62
N SER A 468 28.80 12.02 -6.15
CA SER A 468 30.09 12.54 -5.68
C SER A 468 30.90 13.23 -6.78
N THR A 469 30.61 12.91 -8.05
CA THR A 469 31.13 13.61 -9.22
C THR A 469 30.16 13.53 -10.39
N THR A 470 30.06 14.63 -11.16
CA THR A 470 29.36 14.68 -12.45
C THR A 470 30.38 15.14 -13.50
N PRO A 471 30.85 14.24 -14.39
CA PRO A 471 31.86 14.57 -15.38
C PRO A 471 31.38 15.66 -16.37
N ALA A 472 32.33 16.44 -16.89
CA ALA A 472 32.01 17.49 -17.86
C ALA A 472 31.32 16.91 -19.12
N GLY A 473 30.21 17.54 -19.53
CA GLY A 473 29.43 17.09 -20.69
C GLY A 473 28.54 15.88 -20.42
N VAL A 474 28.41 15.43 -19.17
CA VAL A 474 27.48 14.35 -18.75
C VAL A 474 26.34 14.94 -17.94
N ALA A 475 25.13 14.48 -18.22
CA ALA A 475 23.94 14.72 -17.40
C ALA A 475 23.40 13.38 -16.90
N TRP A 476 22.98 13.35 -15.62
CA TRP A 476 22.29 12.19 -15.06
C TRP A 476 20.84 12.18 -15.56
N GLY A 477 20.47 11.13 -16.28
CA GLY A 477 19.10 10.87 -16.73
C GLY A 477 18.21 10.33 -15.60
N SER A 478 17.00 9.89 -15.97
CA SER A 478 16.06 9.29 -15.01
C SER A 478 16.64 8.01 -14.39
N HIS A 479 16.40 7.83 -13.08
CA HIS A 479 16.76 6.62 -12.37
C HIS A 479 15.62 5.60 -12.34
N THR A 480 15.95 4.31 -12.21
CA THR A 480 14.96 3.24 -12.00
C THR A 480 15.42 2.31 -10.88
N PHE A 481 14.48 1.94 -10.01
CA PHE A 481 14.66 0.90 -9.01
C PHE A 481 14.01 -0.39 -9.49
N ALA A 482 14.65 -1.52 -9.23
CA ALA A 482 14.10 -2.85 -9.44
C ALA A 482 14.27 -3.70 -8.18
N VAL A 483 13.21 -4.37 -7.75
CA VAL A 483 13.18 -5.29 -6.61
C VAL A 483 12.78 -6.66 -7.15
N GLY A 484 13.71 -7.61 -7.18
CA GLY A 484 13.55 -8.82 -7.99
C GLY A 484 13.38 -8.46 -9.49
N ASP A 485 12.35 -9.01 -10.13
CA ASP A 485 12.04 -8.76 -11.55
C ASP A 485 11.08 -7.58 -11.77
N GLN A 486 10.69 -6.86 -10.71
CA GLN A 486 9.69 -5.80 -10.78
C GLN A 486 10.37 -4.42 -10.72
N ASN A 487 10.02 -3.53 -11.65
CA ASN A 487 10.42 -2.13 -11.61
C ASN A 487 9.56 -1.37 -10.59
N THR A 488 10.05 -1.27 -9.37
CA THR A 488 9.40 -0.59 -8.25
C THR A 488 10.46 0.03 -7.35
N ASN A 489 10.11 1.16 -6.74
CA ASN A 489 10.94 1.81 -5.71
C ASN A 489 10.48 1.47 -4.29
N SER A 490 9.57 0.52 -4.12
CA SER A 490 9.09 0.09 -2.81
C SER A 490 9.30 -1.41 -2.59
N LEU A 491 9.62 -1.78 -1.35
CA LEU A 491 9.75 -3.17 -0.93
C LEU A 491 9.22 -3.37 0.50
N THR A 492 8.81 -4.60 0.81
CA THR A 492 8.42 -5.01 2.16
C THR A 492 9.52 -5.88 2.76
N ILE A 493 9.84 -5.65 4.03
CA ILE A 493 10.90 -6.38 4.73
C ILE A 493 10.43 -7.78 5.11
N GLU A 494 11.26 -8.77 4.83
CA GLU A 494 11.05 -10.18 5.15
C GLU A 494 11.98 -10.64 6.29
N ASP A 495 11.59 -11.69 7.01
CA ASP A 495 12.33 -12.14 8.19
C ASP A 495 13.67 -12.77 7.81
N GLN A 496 14.73 -12.36 8.49
CA GLN A 496 16.12 -12.82 8.28
C GLN A 496 16.61 -12.72 6.84
N LYS A 497 15.99 -11.85 6.02
CA LYS A 497 16.34 -11.67 4.61
C LYS A 497 16.85 -10.26 4.36
N SER A 498 17.91 -10.18 3.55
CA SER A 498 18.32 -8.93 2.92
C SER A 498 17.76 -8.90 1.51
N THR A 499 16.79 -8.02 1.27
CA THR A 499 16.12 -7.92 -0.04
C THR A 499 17.01 -7.16 -1.02
N ALA A 500 17.37 -7.82 -2.13
CA ALA A 500 18.20 -7.22 -3.17
C ALA A 500 17.42 -6.22 -4.03
N VAL A 501 18.02 -5.04 -4.23
CA VAL A 501 17.50 -3.95 -5.05
C VAL A 501 18.55 -3.56 -6.07
N THR A 502 18.13 -3.29 -7.31
CA THR A 502 19.00 -2.72 -8.35
C THR A 502 18.58 -1.28 -8.64
N LEU A 503 19.52 -0.34 -8.55
CA LEU A 503 19.31 1.07 -8.90
C LEU A 503 20.11 1.41 -10.16
N ARG A 504 19.42 1.78 -11.25
CA ARG A 504 20.02 2.12 -12.54
C ARG A 504 19.88 3.61 -12.82
N ASN A 505 20.98 4.28 -13.15
CA ASN A 505 20.94 5.66 -13.66
C ASN A 505 21.51 5.68 -15.07
N SER A 506 21.02 6.60 -15.88
CA SER A 506 21.60 6.86 -17.20
C SER A 506 22.62 8.00 -17.10
N ALA A 507 23.80 7.79 -17.67
CA ALA A 507 24.80 8.83 -17.95
C ALA A 507 24.70 9.20 -19.42
N ASP A 508 24.08 10.34 -19.70
CA ASP A 508 23.77 10.80 -21.06
C ASP A 508 24.51 12.10 -21.39
N PRO A 509 24.64 12.47 -22.66
CA PRO A 509 25.25 13.73 -23.05
C PRO A 509 24.46 14.90 -22.45
N ALA A 510 25.16 15.85 -21.82
CA ALA A 510 24.56 17.09 -21.39
C ALA A 510 23.98 17.82 -22.62
N ALA A 511 22.76 18.35 -22.50
CA ALA A 511 22.12 19.10 -23.57
C ALA A 511 23.02 20.28 -23.98
N VAL A 512 23.23 20.44 -25.29
CA VAL A 512 23.92 21.61 -25.82
C VAL A 512 22.96 22.79 -25.66
N GLU A 513 23.36 23.78 -24.86
CA GLU A 513 22.60 25.01 -24.69
C GLU A 513 22.67 25.83 -25.99
N GLU A 514 21.51 26.18 -26.55
CA GLU A 514 21.39 26.84 -27.87
C GLU A 514 20.55 28.11 -27.80
N GLY A 515 20.75 29.01 -28.77
CA GLY A 515 19.91 30.18 -29.03
C GLY A 515 19.94 30.54 -30.53
N ASP A 516 19.32 31.65 -30.92
CA ASP A 516 19.31 32.09 -32.32
C ASP A 516 19.29 33.63 -32.45
N PHE A 517 19.26 34.13 -33.69
CA PHE A 517 19.10 35.56 -33.97
C PHE A 517 18.19 35.79 -35.17
N THR A 518 17.63 37.00 -35.29
CA THR A 518 16.87 37.45 -36.46
C THR A 518 17.56 38.61 -37.15
N VAL A 519 17.42 38.68 -38.48
CA VAL A 519 17.88 39.81 -39.29
C VAL A 519 16.66 40.51 -39.88
N THR A 520 16.49 41.78 -39.52
CA THR A 520 15.50 42.69 -40.12
C THR A 520 16.19 43.60 -41.12
N LYS A 521 15.62 43.70 -42.32
CA LYS A 521 16.14 44.60 -43.35
C LYS A 521 15.39 45.92 -43.35
N ALA A 522 16.09 47.00 -42.99
CA ALA A 522 15.60 48.37 -43.07
C ALA A 522 16.10 49.07 -44.34
N LEU A 523 15.27 49.96 -44.89
CA LEU A 523 15.57 50.74 -46.08
C LEU A 523 15.41 52.23 -45.77
N ALA A 524 16.34 53.05 -46.22
CA ALA A 524 16.34 54.50 -46.05
C ALA A 524 16.71 55.21 -47.37
N GLY A 525 16.38 56.50 -47.44
CA GLY A 525 16.68 57.34 -48.62
C GLY A 525 15.60 57.29 -49.70
N ASP A 526 16.01 57.42 -50.96
CA ASP A 526 15.12 57.52 -52.11
C ASP A 526 14.71 56.15 -52.66
N GLY A 527 13.46 56.03 -53.12
CA GLY A 527 12.92 54.81 -53.74
C GLY A 527 12.26 53.85 -52.75
N ASP A 528 11.22 53.15 -53.21
CA ASP A 528 10.57 52.08 -52.43
C ASP A 528 11.07 50.72 -52.91
N PHE A 529 11.98 50.12 -52.14
CA PHE A 529 12.51 48.78 -52.38
C PHE A 529 12.01 47.76 -51.36
N SER A 530 10.91 48.05 -50.64
CA SER A 530 10.37 47.19 -49.59
C SER A 530 10.08 45.76 -50.06
N LYS A 531 9.75 45.59 -51.35
CA LYS A 531 9.48 44.29 -51.99
C LYS A 531 10.74 43.57 -52.49
N SER A 532 11.91 44.20 -52.43
CA SER A 532 13.17 43.58 -52.83
C SER A 532 13.68 42.64 -51.75
N THR A 533 14.40 41.60 -52.17
CA THR A 533 15.07 40.63 -51.30
C THR A 533 16.54 40.98 -51.16
N PHE A 534 17.08 40.81 -49.95
CA PHE A 534 18.46 41.09 -49.59
C PHE A 534 19.09 39.85 -48.97
N GLU A 535 20.28 39.49 -49.43
CA GLU A 535 20.99 38.30 -48.96
C GLU A 535 22.02 38.66 -47.89
N PHE A 536 22.03 37.88 -46.82
CA PHE A 536 22.97 37.96 -45.71
C PHE A 536 23.68 36.62 -45.53
N THR A 537 24.93 36.66 -45.11
CA THR A 537 25.70 35.50 -44.66
C THR A 537 26.13 35.70 -43.22
N TYR A 538 26.30 34.60 -42.48
CA TYR A 538 26.81 34.66 -41.12
C TYR A 538 27.79 33.53 -40.81
N THR A 539 28.75 33.82 -39.94
CA THR A 539 29.73 32.86 -39.39
C THR A 539 29.86 33.06 -37.89
N CYS A 540 29.83 31.99 -37.12
CA CYS A 540 29.86 32.01 -35.66
C CYS A 540 31.13 31.36 -35.09
N THR A 541 31.51 31.73 -33.86
CA THR A 541 32.73 31.22 -33.21
C THR A 541 32.70 29.73 -32.86
N ASP A 542 31.53 29.09 -32.82
CA ASP A 542 31.39 27.64 -32.69
C ASP A 542 31.59 26.89 -34.01
N GLY A 543 31.85 27.60 -35.11
CA GLY A 543 32.01 27.06 -36.46
C GLY A 543 30.71 27.00 -37.25
N SER A 544 29.57 27.41 -36.68
CA SER A 544 28.28 27.45 -37.39
C SER A 544 28.27 28.56 -38.45
N GLU A 545 27.75 28.25 -39.64
CA GLU A 545 27.60 29.22 -40.74
C GLU A 545 26.26 29.06 -41.48
N GLY A 546 25.83 30.12 -42.18
CA GLY A 546 24.60 30.09 -42.96
C GLY A 546 24.31 31.36 -43.75
N SER A 547 23.18 31.35 -44.47
CA SER A 547 22.68 32.48 -45.26
C SER A 547 21.21 32.75 -44.96
N LEU A 548 20.81 34.02 -45.05
CA LEU A 548 19.44 34.49 -44.86
C LEU A 548 19.03 35.38 -46.04
N THR A 549 17.78 35.29 -46.47
CA THR A 549 17.23 36.15 -47.53
C THR A 549 16.05 36.92 -46.96
N VAL A 550 16.19 38.23 -46.76
CA VAL A 550 15.22 39.07 -46.05
C VAL A 550 14.58 40.07 -47.00
N THR A 551 13.26 40.25 -46.95
CA THR A 551 12.59 41.32 -47.71
C THR A 551 12.69 42.67 -47.00
N GLY A 552 12.80 43.76 -47.76
CA GLY A 552 12.94 45.12 -47.23
C GLY A 552 11.70 45.71 -46.52
N ALA A 553 10.63 44.93 -46.33
CA ALA A 553 9.35 45.36 -45.75
C ALA A 553 9.30 45.27 -44.21
N ALA A 554 10.44 45.45 -43.54
CA ALA A 554 10.59 45.28 -42.08
C ALA A 554 10.21 43.88 -41.54
N THR A 555 10.24 42.86 -42.41
CA THR A 555 10.16 41.45 -42.00
C THR A 555 11.51 40.99 -41.45
N SER A 556 11.50 40.09 -40.48
CA SER A 556 12.72 39.50 -39.91
C SER A 556 12.82 38.02 -40.26
N GLU A 557 13.98 37.57 -40.71
CA GLU A 557 14.27 36.13 -40.90
C GLU A 557 15.14 35.60 -39.77
N LYS A 558 14.91 34.35 -39.37
CA LYS A 558 15.58 33.70 -38.24
C LYS A 558 16.73 32.79 -38.70
N SER A 559 17.84 32.82 -37.97
CA SER A 559 18.98 31.92 -38.19
C SER A 559 18.71 30.49 -37.70
N LYS A 560 19.60 29.55 -38.05
CA LYS A 560 19.62 28.24 -37.38
C LYS A 560 20.01 28.43 -35.91
N LYS A 561 19.64 27.46 -35.06
CA LYS A 561 20.13 27.42 -33.69
C LYS A 561 21.67 27.31 -33.66
N VAL A 562 22.28 28.06 -32.75
CA VAL A 562 23.73 28.18 -32.55
C VAL A 562 24.02 27.96 -31.06
N LYS A 563 25.18 27.40 -30.72
CA LYS A 563 25.57 27.17 -29.33
C LYS A 563 25.59 28.49 -28.53
N ALA A 564 24.96 28.50 -27.36
CA ALA A 564 24.97 29.64 -26.45
C ALA A 564 26.42 30.00 -26.03
N GLY A 565 26.70 31.30 -25.97
CA GLY A 565 28.03 31.88 -25.78
C GLY A 565 28.79 32.14 -27.08
N SER A 566 28.31 31.67 -28.23
CA SER A 566 28.94 31.96 -29.52
C SER A 566 28.65 33.37 -29.99
N THR A 567 29.62 33.98 -30.69
CA THR A 567 29.44 35.26 -31.37
C THR A 567 29.34 35.04 -32.87
N CYS A 568 28.27 35.52 -33.50
CA CYS A 568 28.03 35.44 -34.94
C CYS A 568 28.25 36.80 -35.61
N THR A 569 28.96 36.80 -36.74
CA THR A 569 29.16 37.98 -37.59
C THR A 569 28.24 37.88 -38.80
N ILE A 570 27.40 38.89 -39.02
CA ILE A 570 26.40 38.97 -40.10
C ILE A 570 26.85 40.00 -41.14
N THR A 571 26.89 39.61 -42.40
CA THR A 571 27.33 40.46 -43.53
C THR A 571 26.29 40.44 -44.65
N GLU A 572 25.95 41.61 -45.19
CA GLU A 572 25.09 41.72 -46.38
C GLU A 572 25.89 41.58 -47.67
N ASP A 573 25.34 40.87 -48.65
CA ASP A 573 25.87 40.83 -50.00
C ASP A 573 25.49 42.11 -50.76
N SER A 574 26.33 43.14 -50.62
CA SER A 574 26.12 44.45 -51.24
C SER A 574 26.18 44.43 -52.77
N ALA A 575 26.82 43.43 -53.39
CA ALA A 575 26.88 43.29 -54.84
C ALA A 575 25.51 42.95 -55.44
N LYS A 576 24.66 42.26 -54.68
CA LYS A 576 23.28 41.92 -55.08
C LYS A 576 22.23 42.93 -54.62
N ALA A 577 22.60 43.84 -53.71
CA ALA A 577 21.68 44.82 -53.14
C ALA A 577 21.53 46.12 -53.98
N GLY A 578 22.32 46.29 -55.04
CA GLY A 578 22.27 47.48 -55.91
C GLY A 578 20.92 47.64 -56.63
N GLN A 579 20.48 48.89 -56.82
CA GLN A 579 19.24 49.22 -57.51
C GLN A 579 19.52 50.16 -58.68
N ASN A 580 18.92 49.91 -59.84
CA ASN A 580 19.28 50.60 -61.08
C ASN A 580 18.85 52.08 -61.04
N GLY A 581 19.77 53.01 -61.34
CA GLY A 581 19.54 54.46 -61.21
C GLY A 581 19.62 55.01 -59.77
N TYR A 582 20.18 54.23 -58.84
CA TYR A 582 20.41 54.61 -57.45
C TYR A 582 21.82 54.26 -57.00
N THR A 583 22.38 55.12 -56.16
CA THR A 583 23.61 54.84 -55.41
C THR A 583 23.27 54.17 -54.08
N LEU A 584 23.80 52.98 -53.83
CA LEU A 584 23.65 52.22 -52.58
C LEU A 584 24.76 52.56 -51.57
N THR A 585 24.37 52.84 -50.32
CA THR A 585 25.22 52.75 -49.13
C THR A 585 24.78 51.55 -48.30
N ALA A 586 25.56 50.46 -48.33
CA ALA A 586 25.28 49.23 -47.58
C ALA A 586 25.76 49.35 -46.11
N PRO A 587 25.14 48.63 -45.16
CA PRO A 587 25.56 48.60 -43.76
C PRO A 587 26.89 47.84 -43.61
N ALA A 588 27.67 48.21 -42.58
CA ALA A 588 28.81 47.41 -42.14
C ALA A 588 28.33 46.07 -41.54
N ALA A 589 29.22 45.07 -41.52
CA ALA A 589 28.94 43.81 -40.85
C ALA A 589 28.66 44.05 -39.35
N GLN A 590 27.69 43.31 -38.80
CA GLN A 590 27.31 43.40 -37.39
C GLN A 590 27.61 42.09 -36.67
N THR A 591 27.85 42.16 -35.36
CA THR A 591 28.11 40.97 -34.53
C THR A 591 27.04 40.82 -33.45
N VAL A 592 26.66 39.58 -33.15
CA VAL A 592 25.68 39.26 -32.10
C VAL A 592 26.15 38.07 -31.26
N THR A 593 25.97 38.14 -29.95
CA THR A 593 26.29 37.02 -29.02
C THR A 593 25.02 36.25 -28.69
N ILE A 594 25.08 34.93 -28.80
CA ILE A 594 23.94 34.04 -28.60
C ILE A 594 23.79 33.69 -27.12
N ALA A 595 22.63 34.00 -26.54
CA ALA A 595 22.28 33.59 -25.19
C ALA A 595 21.36 32.36 -25.23
N LYS A 596 21.42 31.53 -24.18
CA LYS A 596 20.59 30.34 -24.03
C LYS A 596 19.10 30.70 -24.14
N ASP A 597 18.36 29.96 -24.97
CA ASP A 597 16.91 30.07 -25.18
C ASP A 597 16.43 31.48 -25.55
N GLN A 598 17.31 32.31 -26.14
CA GLN A 598 16.99 33.67 -26.57
C GLN A 598 17.19 33.85 -28.08
N THR A 599 16.40 34.77 -28.64
CA THR A 599 16.50 35.26 -30.02
C THR A 599 17.01 36.69 -30.00
N ALA A 600 18.25 36.93 -30.43
CA ALA A 600 18.78 38.28 -30.55
C ALA A 600 18.32 38.96 -31.86
N ALA A 601 17.99 40.25 -31.84
CA ALA A 601 17.52 40.96 -33.03
C ALA A 601 18.63 41.84 -33.64
N VAL A 602 18.82 41.74 -34.95
CA VAL A 602 19.82 42.51 -35.72
C VAL A 602 19.11 43.27 -36.83
N THR A 603 19.34 44.58 -36.93
CA THR A 603 18.76 45.42 -37.99
C THR A 603 19.85 45.93 -38.93
N MET A 604 19.70 45.62 -40.22
CA MET A 604 20.63 45.99 -41.28
C MET A 604 19.98 47.02 -42.21
N THR A 605 20.55 48.22 -42.32
CA THR A 605 19.95 49.34 -43.06
C THR A 605 20.69 49.63 -44.36
N ASN A 606 20.01 49.49 -45.51
CA ASN A 606 20.51 50.06 -46.77
C ASN A 606 19.98 51.48 -46.97
N THR A 607 20.84 52.37 -47.43
CA THR A 607 20.44 53.73 -47.82
C THR A 607 20.64 53.92 -49.32
N TYR A 608 19.60 54.33 -50.03
CA TYR A 608 19.64 54.61 -51.47
C TYR A 608 19.50 56.10 -51.75
N ALA A 609 20.26 56.61 -52.72
CA ALA A 609 20.10 57.98 -53.22
C ALA A 609 19.86 57.93 -54.72
N ARG A 610 18.84 58.65 -55.22
CA ARG A 610 18.51 58.69 -56.65
C ARG A 610 19.66 59.34 -57.41
N ASP A 611 20.08 58.74 -58.52
CA ASP A 611 21.10 59.34 -59.37
C ASP A 611 20.51 60.51 -60.17
N MET A 612 21.14 61.69 -60.08
CA MET A 612 20.67 62.96 -60.66
C MET A 612 21.69 63.56 -61.63
N GLY A 613 21.24 64.35 -62.60
CA GLY A 613 22.05 65.17 -63.51
C GLY A 613 21.26 66.39 -64.00
N THR A 614 21.75 67.14 -64.98
CA THR A 614 21.08 68.33 -65.52
C THR A 614 21.40 68.56 -67.00
N PHE A 615 20.76 69.54 -67.63
CA PHE A 615 21.14 70.09 -68.93
C PHE A 615 21.58 71.55 -68.77
N SER A 616 22.30 72.10 -69.75
CA SER A 616 22.63 73.53 -69.78
C SER A 616 22.31 74.14 -71.12
N VAL A 617 21.87 75.40 -71.13
CA VAL A 617 21.50 76.16 -72.33
C VAL A 617 22.47 77.31 -72.52
N THR A 618 23.06 77.40 -73.71
CA THR A 618 23.87 78.54 -74.16
C THR A 618 23.18 79.21 -75.35
N LYS A 619 23.08 80.54 -75.31
CA LYS A 619 22.48 81.33 -76.40
C LYS A 619 23.56 81.98 -77.27
N VAL A 620 23.36 81.92 -78.59
CA VAL A 620 24.17 82.62 -79.59
C VAL A 620 23.25 83.45 -80.49
N VAL A 621 23.73 84.61 -80.95
CA VAL A 621 23.01 85.54 -81.82
C VAL A 621 23.89 85.95 -82.98
N THR A 622 23.33 86.01 -84.18
CA THR A 622 24.04 86.37 -85.42
C THR A 622 23.21 87.34 -86.26
N GLY A 623 23.86 88.20 -87.05
CA GLY A 623 23.18 89.25 -87.83
C GLY A 623 22.87 90.55 -87.06
N LEU A 624 23.28 90.64 -85.79
CA LEU A 624 23.29 91.84 -84.94
C LEU A 624 24.65 91.92 -84.21
N GLU A 625 25.22 93.12 -84.06
CA GLU A 625 26.52 93.30 -83.38
C GLU A 625 26.45 93.02 -81.87
N SER A 626 25.33 93.36 -81.22
CA SER A 626 25.04 92.94 -79.84
C SER A 626 23.54 93.05 -79.52
N VAL A 627 23.05 92.19 -78.63
CA VAL A 627 21.70 92.26 -78.05
C VAL A 627 21.79 91.95 -76.56
N ASP A 628 21.38 92.91 -75.71
CA ASP A 628 21.31 92.74 -74.25
C ASP A 628 19.92 92.25 -73.81
N ASN A 629 19.37 91.29 -74.57
CA ASN A 629 18.09 90.65 -74.25
C ASN A 629 18.33 89.34 -73.49
N GLU A 630 17.42 89.02 -72.57
CA GLU A 630 17.31 87.66 -72.02
C GLU A 630 16.37 86.84 -72.91
N PHE A 631 16.85 85.67 -73.35
CA PHE A 631 16.10 84.72 -74.15
C PHE A 631 15.49 83.67 -73.24
N ALA A 632 14.17 83.49 -73.34
CA ALA A 632 13.45 82.51 -72.55
C ALA A 632 13.39 81.17 -73.28
N PHE A 633 13.85 80.11 -72.63
CA PHE A 633 13.79 78.74 -73.12
C PHE A 633 12.81 77.94 -72.27
N SER A 634 11.69 77.56 -72.85
CA SER A 634 10.80 76.60 -72.21
C SER A 634 11.39 75.20 -72.33
N TYR A 635 11.28 74.40 -71.27
CA TYR A 635 11.63 72.99 -71.32
C TYR A 635 10.47 72.15 -70.82
N THR A 636 10.28 71.00 -71.47
CA THR A 636 9.33 69.97 -71.06
C THR A 636 10.04 68.63 -71.05
N CYS A 637 10.06 67.99 -69.89
CA CYS A 637 10.64 66.67 -69.69
C CYS A 637 9.56 65.57 -69.70
N ASP A 638 9.96 64.35 -70.04
CA ASP A 638 9.10 63.16 -70.07
C ASP A 638 8.55 62.76 -68.69
N ASN A 639 9.25 63.14 -67.62
CA ASN A 639 8.76 63.05 -66.24
C ASN A 639 7.79 64.18 -65.84
N ASN A 640 7.25 64.92 -66.81
CA ASN A 640 6.34 66.06 -66.65
C ASN A 640 6.91 67.28 -65.91
N VAL A 641 8.21 67.32 -65.63
CA VAL A 641 8.86 68.55 -65.16
C VAL A 641 8.90 69.55 -66.32
N LYS A 642 8.37 70.75 -66.10
CA LYS A 642 8.35 71.84 -67.09
C LYS A 642 8.77 73.14 -66.43
N GLY A 643 9.38 74.03 -67.20
CA GLY A 643 9.74 75.36 -66.73
C GLY A 643 10.37 76.20 -67.81
N THR A 644 10.97 77.31 -67.41
CA THR A 644 11.65 78.24 -68.31
C THR A 644 13.03 78.56 -67.75
N VAL A 645 14.05 78.58 -68.60
CA VAL A 645 15.39 79.08 -68.28
C VAL A 645 15.61 80.36 -69.08
N LYS A 646 16.09 81.43 -68.43
CA LYS A 646 16.45 82.67 -69.11
C LYS A 646 17.96 82.70 -69.33
N VAL A 647 18.38 83.01 -70.55
CA VAL A 647 19.79 82.94 -70.97
C VAL A 647 20.14 84.20 -71.75
N LYS A 648 21.29 84.80 -71.47
CA LYS A 648 21.83 85.91 -72.25
C LYS A 648 22.68 85.39 -73.41
N ALA A 649 22.79 86.17 -74.48
CA ALA A 649 23.66 85.86 -75.61
C ALA A 649 25.12 86.31 -75.39
N ASP A 650 25.65 86.10 -74.17
CA ASP A 650 27.01 86.48 -73.74
C ASP A 650 27.99 85.29 -73.74
N GLY A 651 27.52 84.10 -74.14
CA GLY A 651 28.30 82.86 -74.17
C GLY A 651 28.28 82.07 -72.86
N ALA A 652 27.66 82.57 -71.78
CA ALA A 652 27.52 81.82 -70.55
C ALA A 652 26.44 80.72 -70.67
N ALA A 653 26.74 79.52 -70.16
CA ALA A 653 25.77 78.43 -70.07
C ALA A 653 24.95 78.54 -68.78
N VAL A 654 23.63 78.44 -68.86
CA VAL A 654 22.75 78.41 -67.70
C VAL A 654 22.23 76.99 -67.50
N SER A 655 22.34 76.46 -66.29
CA SER A 655 21.89 75.10 -65.96
C SER A 655 20.37 75.05 -65.76
N GLY A 656 19.76 73.97 -66.24
CA GLY A 656 18.39 73.57 -65.92
C GLY A 656 18.28 72.93 -64.53
N PRO A 657 17.08 72.47 -64.14
CA PRO A 657 16.88 71.78 -62.87
C PRO A 657 17.69 70.48 -62.79
N GLN A 658 17.99 70.03 -61.57
CA GLN A 658 18.45 68.66 -61.35
C GLN A 658 17.31 67.69 -61.65
N LEU A 659 17.60 66.68 -62.46
CA LEU A 659 16.64 65.73 -62.98
C LEU A 659 17.21 64.31 -62.85
N PRO A 660 16.37 63.30 -62.60
CA PRO A 660 16.82 61.92 -62.50
C PRO A 660 17.54 61.44 -63.77
N VAL A 661 18.55 60.58 -63.62
CA VAL A 661 19.13 59.85 -64.74
C VAL A 661 18.02 59.07 -65.49
N GLY A 662 18.08 59.10 -66.81
CA GLY A 662 17.07 58.63 -67.75
C GLY A 662 16.10 59.71 -68.24
N THR A 663 16.04 60.88 -67.60
CA THR A 663 15.09 61.95 -67.97
C THR A 663 15.42 62.53 -69.34
N LYS A 664 14.41 62.62 -70.21
CA LYS A 664 14.50 63.23 -71.53
C LYS A 664 13.74 64.55 -71.56
N CYS A 665 14.42 65.65 -71.89
CA CYS A 665 13.84 66.99 -71.93
C CYS A 665 13.92 67.60 -73.32
N THR A 666 12.83 68.19 -73.79
CA THR A 666 12.78 69.01 -75.00
C THR A 666 12.84 70.47 -74.58
N ILE A 667 13.77 71.22 -75.16
CA ILE A 667 14.07 72.62 -74.86
C ILE A 667 13.78 73.44 -76.11
N GLU A 668 12.97 74.48 -75.97
CA GLU A 668 12.46 75.30 -77.07
C GLU A 668 12.55 76.79 -76.69
N GLU A 669 13.09 77.60 -77.60
CA GLU A 669 13.17 79.04 -77.43
C GLU A 669 11.80 79.70 -77.65
N ASP A 670 11.39 80.56 -76.72
CA ASP A 670 10.25 81.42 -76.90
C ASP A 670 10.59 82.54 -77.88
N ALA A 671 10.13 82.39 -79.13
CA ALA A 671 10.36 83.33 -80.22
C ALA A 671 9.84 84.76 -79.92
N GLN A 672 8.86 84.93 -79.02
CA GLN A 672 8.39 86.27 -78.63
C GLN A 672 9.43 87.01 -77.78
N SER A 673 10.13 86.29 -76.89
CA SER A 673 11.23 86.85 -76.09
C SER A 673 12.45 87.25 -76.94
N ALA A 674 12.56 86.67 -78.14
CA ALA A 674 13.67 86.87 -79.07
C ALA A 674 13.42 87.97 -80.13
N ALA A 675 12.24 88.61 -80.18
CA ALA A 675 11.91 89.57 -81.23
C ALA A 675 12.69 90.90 -81.09
N VAL A 676 13.30 91.38 -82.19
CA VAL A 676 14.02 92.67 -82.25
C VAL A 676 13.38 93.58 -83.31
N LYS A 677 12.95 94.78 -82.90
CA LYS A 677 12.23 95.73 -83.77
C LYS A 677 13.10 96.14 -84.98
N GLY A 678 12.56 95.99 -86.19
CA GLY A 678 13.25 96.35 -87.45
C GLY A 678 14.00 95.18 -88.12
N TYR A 679 14.04 94.00 -87.47
CA TYR A 679 14.69 92.80 -87.98
C TYR A 679 13.68 91.64 -88.13
N ALA A 680 13.89 90.78 -89.12
CA ALA A 680 13.26 89.47 -89.19
C ALA A 680 14.09 88.46 -88.38
N LEU A 681 13.44 87.70 -87.48
CA LEU A 681 14.06 86.66 -86.65
C LEU A 681 13.87 85.27 -87.28
N GLU A 682 14.96 84.53 -87.40
CA GLU A 682 14.94 83.08 -87.60
C GLU A 682 15.36 82.42 -86.28
N ALA A 683 14.39 81.77 -85.61
CA ALA A 683 14.60 81.09 -84.34
C ALA A 683 15.11 79.65 -84.55
N PRO A 684 15.95 79.11 -83.66
CA PRO A 684 16.46 77.75 -83.73
C PRO A 684 15.36 76.73 -83.47
N ALA A 685 15.51 75.54 -84.06
CA ALA A 685 14.65 74.40 -83.75
C ALA A 685 14.82 73.95 -82.29
N SER A 686 13.76 73.38 -81.71
CA SER A 686 13.84 72.77 -80.38
C SER A 686 14.86 71.62 -80.35
N GLN A 687 15.55 71.46 -79.22
CA GLN A 687 16.53 70.39 -79.01
C GLN A 687 16.05 69.45 -77.92
N THR A 688 16.27 68.15 -78.09
CA THR A 688 15.96 67.15 -77.07
C THR A 688 17.24 66.59 -76.46
N VAL A 689 17.35 66.61 -75.14
CA VAL A 689 18.46 66.09 -74.36
C VAL A 689 18.03 64.91 -73.49
N THR A 690 18.95 64.01 -73.17
CA THR A 690 18.74 62.90 -72.24
C THR A 690 19.86 62.85 -71.23
N ILE A 691 19.52 62.92 -69.95
CA ILE A 691 20.48 62.80 -68.86
C ILE A 691 20.75 61.30 -68.69
N SER A 692 21.91 60.86 -69.16
CA SER A 692 22.29 59.46 -69.30
C SER A 692 23.11 58.94 -68.12
N GLU A 693 23.81 59.84 -67.42
CA GLU A 693 24.76 59.49 -66.36
C GLU A 693 24.60 60.38 -65.12
N LYS A 694 25.01 59.86 -63.96
CA LYS A 694 25.02 60.60 -62.69
C LYS A 694 25.95 61.81 -62.79
N ASN A 695 25.51 62.94 -62.25
CA ASN A 695 26.18 64.24 -62.27
C ASN A 695 26.47 64.77 -63.69
N GLN A 696 25.85 64.21 -64.73
CA GLN A 696 26.03 64.68 -66.10
C GLN A 696 25.41 66.07 -66.29
N VAL A 697 26.08 66.92 -67.06
CA VAL A 697 25.53 68.17 -67.58
C VAL A 697 25.46 68.07 -69.10
N VAL A 698 24.26 67.96 -69.66
CA VAL A 698 24.07 67.87 -71.12
C VAL A 698 23.99 69.28 -71.71
N ALA A 699 25.04 69.72 -72.39
CA ALA A 699 25.11 71.06 -72.96
C ALA A 699 24.32 71.20 -74.28
N THR A 700 23.60 72.31 -74.42
CA THR A 700 22.83 72.68 -75.63
C THR A 700 23.15 74.10 -76.06
N THR A 701 23.08 74.37 -77.36
CA THR A 701 23.36 75.71 -77.91
C THR A 701 22.31 76.09 -78.94
N PHE A 702 21.74 77.28 -78.77
CA PHE A 702 20.63 77.79 -79.58
C PHE A 702 21.03 79.11 -80.26
N THR A 703 20.98 79.16 -81.59
CA THR A 703 21.44 80.32 -82.37
C THR A 703 20.28 81.05 -83.04
N ASN A 704 20.12 82.35 -82.78
CA ASN A 704 19.20 83.22 -83.54
C ASN A 704 19.94 83.92 -84.68
N THR A 705 19.24 84.10 -85.80
CA THR A 705 19.72 84.90 -86.94
C THR A 705 18.76 86.05 -87.21
N TYR A 706 19.29 87.28 -87.31
CA TYR A 706 18.51 88.49 -87.56
C TYR A 706 18.85 89.13 -88.91
N THR A 707 17.84 89.57 -89.68
CA THR A 707 18.02 90.25 -90.99
C THR A 707 17.25 91.57 -91.06
N ALA A 708 17.87 92.68 -91.49
CA ALA A 708 17.26 94.01 -91.56
C ALA A 708 16.23 94.16 -92.71
N LYS A 709 15.14 94.91 -92.49
CA LYS A 709 14.04 95.10 -93.48
C LYS A 709 14.19 96.42 -94.29
N PRO A 710 14.09 96.43 -95.65
CA PRO A 710 14.28 97.65 -96.49
C PRO A 710 13.03 98.58 -96.63
N SER A 711 13.23 99.86 -97.00
CA SER A 711 12.23 100.98 -97.03
C SER A 711 12.20 101.80 -98.34
N PRO A 712 11.01 102.21 -98.89
CA PRO A 712 10.84 103.51 -99.61
C PRO A 712 9.45 104.25 -99.50
N SER A 713 9.36 105.47 -100.09
CA SER A 713 8.32 106.56 -100.13
C SER A 713 7.99 106.96 -101.62
N PRO A 714 7.03 107.86 -102.05
CA PRO A 714 5.59 108.14 -101.82
C PRO A 714 4.64 108.11 -103.09
N SER A 715 3.28 108.13 -102.89
CA SER A 715 2.09 108.59 -103.74
C SER A 715 1.91 108.17 -105.24
N ALA A 716 0.73 107.99 -105.89
CA ALA A 716 -0.72 108.12 -105.62
C ALA A 716 -1.60 107.47 -106.78
N SER A 717 -2.90 107.19 -106.49
CA SER A 717 -4.10 107.10 -107.39
C SER A 717 -4.23 105.92 -108.39
N GLU A 718 -5.39 105.28 -108.70
CA GLU A 718 -6.84 105.59 -108.66
C GLU A 718 -7.75 104.34 -108.38
N SER A 719 -9.02 104.66 -108.07
CA SER A 719 -10.31 103.93 -107.99
C SER A 719 -10.66 103.03 -109.22
N PRO A 720 -11.78 102.23 -109.31
CA PRO A 720 -13.01 102.18 -108.50
C PRO A 720 -13.62 100.78 -108.13
N THR A 721 -14.65 100.85 -107.27
CA THR A 721 -15.71 99.92 -106.79
C THR A 721 -16.58 99.28 -107.92
N PRO A 722 -17.55 98.32 -107.70
CA PRO A 722 -18.36 98.11 -106.48
C PRO A 722 -18.83 96.66 -106.10
N SER A 723 -19.45 96.59 -104.91
CA SER A 723 -20.67 95.82 -104.53
C SER A 723 -20.64 94.29 -104.41
N ALA A 724 -20.77 93.78 -103.17
CA ALA A 724 -21.99 93.10 -102.69
C ALA A 724 -21.95 92.83 -101.17
N SER A 725 -22.83 93.51 -100.44
CA SER A 725 -23.41 93.16 -99.13
C SER A 725 -24.45 92.01 -99.32
N PRO A 726 -25.07 91.34 -98.32
CA PRO A 726 -25.21 91.70 -96.89
C PRO A 726 -25.22 90.55 -95.86
N SER A 727 -25.44 90.93 -94.58
CA SER A 727 -26.28 90.23 -93.55
C SER A 727 -25.83 88.85 -93.05
N ALA A 728 -26.00 88.45 -91.79
CA ALA A 728 -26.68 88.97 -90.60
C ALA A 728 -26.00 88.27 -89.38
N SER A 729 -25.78 88.92 -88.24
CA SER A 729 -26.66 88.96 -87.05
C SER A 729 -26.80 87.65 -86.26
N GLU A 730 -26.88 87.86 -84.93
CA GLU A 730 -27.34 87.01 -83.81
C GLU A 730 -26.21 86.47 -82.92
N SER A 731 -25.98 86.97 -81.69
CA SER A 731 -26.86 87.09 -80.51
C SER A 731 -27.25 85.75 -79.90
N ALA A 732 -26.72 85.44 -78.71
CA ALA A 732 -27.49 85.05 -77.52
C ALA A 732 -26.60 84.35 -76.47
N THR A 733 -26.45 84.99 -75.30
CA THR A 733 -26.58 84.30 -74.01
C THR A 733 -28.06 83.89 -73.85
N PRO A 734 -28.38 82.74 -73.23
CA PRO A 734 -28.72 82.79 -71.80
C PRO A 734 -28.46 81.50 -70.99
N SER A 735 -28.55 81.70 -69.68
CA SER A 735 -28.83 80.75 -68.61
C SER A 735 -30.10 79.91 -68.84
N ALA A 736 -30.12 78.63 -68.40
CA ALA A 736 -31.12 78.08 -67.45
C ALA A 736 -31.08 76.54 -67.32
N SER A 737 -31.26 76.13 -66.05
CA SER A 737 -31.67 74.82 -65.51
C SER A 737 -33.04 74.33 -66.09
N PRO A 738 -33.42 73.03 -65.98
CA PRO A 738 -34.15 72.58 -64.78
C PRO A 738 -33.86 71.14 -64.28
N SER A 739 -34.18 70.95 -62.99
CA SER A 739 -34.49 69.74 -62.21
C SER A 739 -35.70 68.93 -62.79
N PRO A 740 -36.11 67.71 -62.32
CA PRO A 740 -36.29 67.33 -60.91
C PRO A 740 -35.97 65.87 -60.44
N SER A 741 -35.76 65.76 -59.11
CA SER A 741 -36.23 64.80 -58.07
C SER A 741 -36.32 63.28 -58.33
N THR A 742 -36.01 62.37 -57.40
CA THR A 742 -36.39 62.24 -55.96
C THR A 742 -35.29 61.54 -55.11
N SER A 743 -34.87 61.99 -53.91
CA SER A 743 -35.44 61.83 -52.52
C SER A 743 -35.38 60.38 -51.98
N GLU A 744 -34.90 60.00 -50.77
CA GLU A 744 -34.84 60.56 -49.40
C GLU A 744 -33.58 60.04 -48.62
N SER A 745 -32.83 60.82 -47.81
CA SER A 745 -32.98 61.21 -46.37
C SER A 745 -32.70 60.06 -45.34
N ALA A 746 -31.96 60.18 -44.22
CA ALA A 746 -31.64 61.32 -43.36
C ALA A 746 -30.33 61.15 -42.52
N SER A 747 -29.85 62.30 -42.03
CA SER A 747 -28.74 62.63 -41.09
C SER A 747 -29.19 62.47 -39.60
N PRO A 748 -28.43 62.85 -38.52
CA PRO A 748 -27.12 63.53 -38.45
C PRO A 748 -26.10 63.10 -37.35
N SER A 749 -24.90 63.69 -37.50
CA SER A 749 -23.75 63.96 -36.59
C SER A 749 -24.15 64.69 -35.26
N PRO A 750 -23.28 65.01 -34.23
CA PRO A 750 -21.79 65.08 -34.25
C PRO A 750 -20.98 64.78 -32.94
N SER A 751 -19.64 64.91 -33.09
CA SER A 751 -18.60 65.43 -32.15
C SER A 751 -17.96 64.61 -31.01
N ALA A 752 -16.65 64.33 -31.20
CA ALA A 752 -15.45 64.64 -30.41
C ALA A 752 -15.19 64.14 -28.94
N SER A 753 -14.01 63.51 -28.81
CA SER A 753 -12.91 63.73 -27.82
C SER A 753 -12.72 62.83 -26.57
N GLU A 754 -11.43 62.46 -26.40
CA GLU A 754 -10.60 62.12 -25.21
C GLU A 754 -10.51 60.70 -24.59
N SER A 755 -9.24 60.37 -24.27
CA SER A 755 -8.60 59.31 -23.43
C SER A 755 -9.14 59.29 -21.97
N PRO A 756 -8.87 58.30 -21.05
CA PRO A 756 -7.64 57.51 -20.85
C PRO A 756 -7.77 56.04 -20.33
N THR A 757 -6.61 55.38 -20.17
CA THR A 757 -6.27 54.14 -19.41
C THR A 757 -6.72 54.14 -17.94
N PRO A 758 -6.93 52.98 -17.24
CA PRO A 758 -5.82 52.29 -16.52
C PRO A 758 -5.93 50.75 -16.27
N SER A 759 -4.74 50.11 -16.19
CA SER A 759 -4.14 49.21 -15.18
C SER A 759 -4.92 48.22 -14.26
N GLU A 760 -4.24 47.06 -14.06
CA GLU A 760 -4.13 46.11 -12.91
C GLU A 760 -5.06 44.88 -12.69
N SER A 761 -4.38 43.71 -12.59
CA SER A 761 -4.51 42.50 -11.72
C SER A 761 -5.61 42.48 -10.62
N PRO A 762 -6.19 41.32 -10.15
CA PRO A 762 -5.48 40.09 -9.74
C PRO A 762 -6.22 38.71 -9.90
N THR A 763 -5.50 37.61 -9.62
CA THR A 763 -5.96 36.26 -9.17
C THR A 763 -6.92 36.35 -7.95
N PRO A 764 -7.77 35.37 -7.52
CA PRO A 764 -7.58 33.90 -7.51
C PRO A 764 -8.83 32.98 -7.59
N GLY A 765 -8.62 31.66 -7.56
CA GLY A 765 -9.41 30.76 -6.69
C GLY A 765 -10.45 29.80 -7.32
N ASP A 766 -10.22 28.52 -7.02
CA ASP A 766 -11.16 27.44 -6.73
C ASP A 766 -11.84 26.58 -7.83
N THR A 767 -11.51 25.29 -7.70
CA THR A 767 -12.13 24.04 -8.16
C THR A 767 -13.64 23.99 -7.94
N PRO A 768 -14.36 23.23 -8.77
CA PRO A 768 -15.13 22.12 -8.21
C PRO A 768 -15.07 20.82 -9.03
N ASP A 769 -15.19 19.73 -8.28
CA ASP A 769 -15.49 18.33 -8.66
C ASP A 769 -16.79 18.23 -9.49
N PRO A 770 -16.94 17.20 -10.35
CA PRO A 770 -17.99 16.22 -10.02
C PRO A 770 -17.69 14.74 -10.35
N SER A 771 -18.46 13.93 -9.64
CA SER A 771 -18.50 12.47 -9.55
C SER A 771 -19.22 11.71 -10.70
N GLU A 772 -18.89 10.41 -10.76
CA GLU A 772 -19.61 9.19 -11.21
C GLU A 772 -19.76 8.74 -12.69
N SER A 773 -19.32 7.48 -12.87
CA SER A 773 -19.94 6.35 -13.60
C SER A 773 -19.64 6.11 -15.09
N SER A 774 -18.94 5.02 -15.41
CA SER A 774 -19.51 3.70 -15.80
C SER A 774 -18.52 2.83 -16.60
N THR A 775 -18.47 1.54 -16.25
CA THR A 775 -17.68 0.45 -16.84
C THR A 775 -18.18 0.06 -18.24
N PRO A 776 -17.34 -0.62 -19.05
CA PRO A 776 -17.71 -2.00 -19.41
C PRO A 776 -16.54 -2.99 -19.49
N SER A 777 -16.89 -4.27 -19.34
CA SER A 777 -16.08 -5.49 -19.53
C SER A 777 -15.78 -5.77 -21.02
N PRO A 778 -14.76 -6.60 -21.34
CA PRO A 778 -15.12 -7.89 -21.97
C PRO A 778 -14.24 -9.12 -21.62
N SER A 779 -14.82 -10.27 -21.98
CA SER A 779 -14.42 -11.68 -21.87
C SER A 779 -13.18 -12.18 -22.66
N GLU A 780 -12.55 -13.18 -22.04
CA GLU A 780 -12.03 -14.51 -22.49
C GLU A 780 -11.25 -14.78 -23.79
N SER A 781 -10.24 -15.66 -23.60
CA SER A 781 -9.73 -16.78 -24.45
C SER A 781 -8.34 -16.58 -25.12
N PRO A 782 -7.57 -17.64 -25.45
CA PRO A 782 -7.08 -18.76 -24.63
C PRO A 782 -5.54 -18.98 -24.74
N SER A 783 -5.01 -19.91 -23.95
CA SER A 783 -3.61 -20.43 -23.94
C SER A 783 -3.23 -21.22 -25.22
N PRO A 784 -1.91 -21.36 -25.53
CA PRO A 784 -1.35 -22.71 -25.62
C PRO A 784 0.06 -22.91 -25.00
N ASP A 785 0.38 -24.20 -24.85
CA ASP A 785 1.47 -24.98 -24.21
C ASP A 785 2.97 -24.56 -24.39
N PRO A 786 3.89 -25.17 -23.59
CA PRO A 786 5.32 -24.85 -23.52
C PRO A 786 6.20 -25.69 -24.47
N SER A 787 7.40 -25.17 -24.77
CA SER A 787 8.48 -25.90 -25.46
C SER A 787 9.74 -26.00 -24.57
N ASP A 788 10.15 -27.24 -24.33
CA ASP A 788 11.49 -27.83 -24.14
C ASP A 788 12.73 -27.04 -23.66
N SER A 789 13.28 -27.52 -22.52
CA SER A 789 14.71 -27.82 -22.21
C SER A 789 15.77 -26.69 -22.11
N PRO A 790 16.97 -26.89 -21.49
CA PRO A 790 17.50 -28.05 -20.74
C PRO A 790 18.18 -27.73 -19.38
N ASP A 791 18.41 -28.82 -18.63
CA ASP A 791 19.35 -28.98 -17.50
C ASP A 791 20.82 -28.71 -17.90
N PRO A 792 21.66 -28.20 -16.98
CA PRO A 792 22.96 -28.84 -16.81
C PRO A 792 23.44 -28.99 -15.35
N SER A 793 23.69 -30.25 -15.00
CA SER A 793 25.00 -30.82 -14.63
C SER A 793 25.68 -30.40 -13.31
N ASP A 794 25.85 -31.43 -12.48
CA ASP A 794 26.73 -31.65 -11.33
C ASP A 794 28.22 -31.25 -11.55
N PRO A 795 28.95 -30.87 -10.49
CA PRO A 795 30.35 -31.26 -10.40
C PRO A 795 30.79 -31.83 -9.04
N ALA A 796 31.25 -33.08 -9.12
CA ALA A 796 32.55 -33.60 -8.65
C ALA A 796 32.95 -33.51 -7.16
N THR A 797 33.04 -34.69 -6.55
CA THR A 797 33.81 -35.03 -5.34
C THR A 797 35.33 -35.06 -5.58
N PRO A 798 36.14 -34.69 -4.57
CA PRO A 798 37.25 -35.54 -4.09
C PRO A 798 37.35 -35.49 -2.54
N GLY A 799 37.76 -36.48 -1.75
CA GLY A 799 38.34 -37.82 -1.89
C GLY A 799 38.68 -38.33 -0.46
N ASP A 800 38.68 -39.65 -0.27
CA ASP A 800 38.99 -40.37 0.98
C ASP A 800 40.45 -40.19 1.48
N PRO A 801 40.75 -40.49 2.76
CA PRO A 801 41.45 -41.77 3.00
C PRO A 801 41.13 -42.51 4.34
N SER A 802 41.11 -43.84 4.22
CA SER A 802 41.59 -44.87 5.19
C SER A 802 40.66 -45.44 6.27
N SER A 803 40.31 -46.72 6.08
CA SER A 803 40.01 -47.73 7.12
C SER A 803 41.32 -48.43 7.55
N PRO A 804 41.40 -49.14 8.71
CA PRO A 804 41.01 -50.57 8.70
C PRO A 804 40.47 -51.12 10.04
N SER A 805 39.56 -52.12 9.98
CA SER A 805 39.82 -53.49 10.47
C SER A 805 38.53 -54.32 10.68
N ASP A 806 38.62 -55.57 10.22
CA ASP A 806 37.69 -56.69 10.15
C ASP A 806 37.03 -57.10 11.50
N THR A 807 35.86 -57.75 11.57
CA THR A 807 35.61 -59.18 11.24
C THR A 807 34.09 -59.51 11.35
N PRO A 808 33.53 -60.45 10.54
CA PRO A 808 32.12 -60.92 10.59
C PRO A 808 32.01 -62.36 11.22
N PRO A 809 30.95 -63.19 11.05
CA PRO A 809 29.50 -63.00 10.79
C PRO A 809 28.59 -63.78 11.79
N ALA A 810 27.26 -63.58 11.75
CA ALA A 810 26.29 -64.68 11.99
C ALA A 810 24.87 -64.33 11.49
N VAL A 811 24.39 -65.10 10.52
CA VAL A 811 22.96 -65.36 10.25
C VAL A 811 22.61 -66.66 10.98
N PRO A 812 21.43 -66.76 11.63
CA PRO A 812 20.42 -67.71 11.17
C PRO A 812 19.00 -67.11 11.22
N SER A 813 18.23 -67.21 10.14
CA SER A 813 17.19 -68.23 9.94
C SER A 813 15.84 -67.84 10.56
N ASP A 814 14.90 -67.58 9.65
CA ASP A 814 13.46 -67.67 9.84
C ASP A 814 13.07 -68.99 10.53
N PRO A 815 12.05 -68.98 11.40
CA PRO A 815 11.03 -70.01 11.24
C PRO A 815 9.59 -69.51 11.41
N ALA A 816 8.78 -69.96 10.45
CA ALA A 816 7.51 -70.64 10.64
C ALA A 816 6.37 -69.93 11.39
N THR A 817 5.35 -69.60 10.60
CA THR A 817 3.93 -69.58 10.95
C THR A 817 3.49 -70.80 11.77
N PRO A 818 2.69 -70.59 12.83
CA PRO A 818 1.65 -71.53 13.26
C PRO A 818 0.28 -70.85 13.13
N GLU A 819 -0.59 -71.31 12.24
CA GLU A 819 -1.70 -72.23 12.57
C GLU A 819 -2.58 -71.79 13.76
N ASP A 820 -3.76 -71.32 13.37
CA ASP A 820 -5.00 -71.14 14.12
C ASP A 820 -5.37 -72.38 14.96
N PRO A 821 -5.84 -72.18 16.21
CA PRO A 821 -6.86 -73.06 16.74
C PRO A 821 -8.11 -72.26 17.13
N SER A 822 -9.14 -72.51 16.33
CA SER A 822 -10.55 -72.40 16.69
C SER A 822 -10.83 -72.87 18.12
N GLY A 823 -11.29 -71.95 18.96
CA GLY A 823 -11.86 -72.22 20.29
C GLY A 823 -13.08 -71.34 20.53
N GLY A 824 -14.26 -71.94 20.42
CA GLY A 824 -15.55 -71.28 20.66
C GLY A 824 -15.81 -70.89 22.12
N PRO A 825 -16.91 -70.16 22.37
CA PRO A 825 -16.98 -69.09 23.37
C PRO A 825 -17.57 -69.56 24.70
N LEU A 826 -17.11 -69.01 25.82
CA LEU A 826 -17.80 -69.16 27.11
C LEU A 826 -17.81 -67.88 27.95
N ALA A 827 -19.05 -67.53 28.33
CA ALA A 827 -19.51 -66.85 29.54
C ALA A 827 -19.12 -65.37 29.77
N SER A 828 -19.77 -64.48 29.01
CA SER A 828 -20.08 -63.12 29.46
C SER A 828 -21.24 -63.16 30.48
N THR A 829 -20.97 -62.99 31.77
CA THR A 829 -21.98 -62.59 32.77
C THR A 829 -21.98 -61.08 32.91
N GLY A 830 -22.47 -60.38 31.88
CA GLY A 830 -22.82 -58.97 31.94
C GLY A 830 -24.30 -58.82 32.25
N VAL A 831 -24.64 -58.53 33.51
CA VAL A 831 -25.99 -58.12 33.92
C VAL A 831 -26.29 -56.78 33.24
N ARG A 832 -27.14 -56.82 32.21
CA ARG A 832 -27.77 -55.63 31.63
C ARG A 832 -28.96 -55.25 32.51
N ILE A 833 -28.82 -54.18 33.29
CA ILE A 833 -29.97 -53.50 33.90
C ILE A 833 -30.65 -52.69 32.80
N GLY A 834 -31.71 -53.27 32.23
CA GLY A 834 -32.65 -52.54 31.39
C GLY A 834 -33.52 -51.64 32.26
N LEU A 835 -33.38 -50.33 32.10
CA LEU A 835 -34.35 -49.35 32.63
C LEU A 835 -35.59 -49.34 31.72
N PRO A 836 -36.81 -49.50 32.25
CA PRO A 836 -38.03 -49.41 31.45
C PRO A 836 -38.40 -47.95 31.19
N LEU A 837 -38.46 -47.59 29.90
CA LEU A 837 -39.02 -46.34 29.39
C LEU A 837 -40.54 -46.48 29.33
N ALA A 838 -41.26 -45.86 30.26
CA ALA A 838 -42.71 -45.71 30.18
C ALA A 838 -43.19 -44.39 30.80
N VAL A 839 -44.05 -43.72 30.04
CA VAL A 839 -45.01 -42.65 30.41
C VAL A 839 -44.46 -41.23 30.52
N ALA A 840 -44.43 -40.55 29.37
CA ALA A 840 -44.79 -39.14 29.27
C ALA A 840 -46.31 -39.04 29.13
N VAL A 841 -46.98 -38.20 29.95
CA VAL A 841 -48.21 -37.43 29.68
C VAL A 841 -48.68 -36.78 31.01
N LEU A 842 -49.00 -35.48 30.95
CA LEU A 842 -49.56 -34.57 31.99
C LEU A 842 -48.56 -33.70 32.79
N ALA A 843 -48.17 -32.56 32.21
CA ALA A 843 -47.96 -31.30 32.96
C ALA A 843 -47.71 -30.07 32.05
N VAL A 844 -48.59 -29.75 31.09
CA VAL A 844 -48.65 -28.41 30.48
C VAL A 844 -50.11 -28.04 30.16
N MET A 845 -50.94 -27.88 31.19
CA MET A 845 -52.24 -27.16 31.13
C MET A 845 -52.56 -26.57 32.51
N GLY A 846 -51.73 -25.65 32.99
CA GLY A 846 -51.92 -25.03 34.32
C GLY A 846 -51.40 -23.60 34.48
N GLY A 847 -51.14 -22.89 33.38
CA GLY A 847 -50.47 -21.58 33.42
C GLY A 847 -51.11 -20.47 32.58
N ALA A 848 -52.39 -20.58 32.25
CA ALA A 848 -53.12 -19.54 31.51
C ALA A 848 -54.54 -19.36 32.08
N LEU A 849 -54.65 -18.92 33.33
CA LEU A 849 -55.92 -18.52 33.93
C LEU A 849 -55.75 -17.62 35.16
N LEU A 850 -54.97 -16.54 35.05
CA LEU A 850 -54.88 -15.54 36.14
C LEU A 850 -54.63 -14.10 35.70
N VAL A 851 -55.21 -13.61 34.58
CA VAL A 851 -55.42 -12.15 34.39
C VAL A 851 -56.67 -11.91 33.53
N SER A 852 -57.87 -12.10 34.11
CA SER A 852 -59.05 -11.29 33.74
C SER A 852 -60.19 -11.53 34.73
N ARG A 853 -60.27 -10.72 35.78
CA ARG A 853 -61.53 -10.14 36.28
C ARG A 853 -61.27 -9.27 37.53
N ARG A 854 -61.09 -7.98 37.27
CA ARG A 854 -61.49 -6.90 38.17
C ARG A 854 -62.57 -6.12 37.44
N ARG A 855 -63.84 -6.36 37.79
CA ARG A 855 -64.94 -5.39 37.92
C ARG A 855 -66.23 -6.15 38.27
N ALA A 856 -66.92 -5.60 39.28
CA ALA A 856 -68.05 -6.10 40.05
C ALA A 856 -67.67 -7.09 41.15
#